data_AF-A0A9E3K672-F1
#
_entry.id   AF-A0A9E3K672-F1
#
_cell.length_a   1.000
_cell.length_b   1.000
_cell.length_c   1.000
_cell.angle_alpha   90.00
_cell.angle_beta   90.00
_cell.angle_gamma   90.00
#
_symmetry.space_group_name_H-M   'P 1'
#
loop_
_entity.id
_entity.type
_entity.pdbx_description
1 polymer ?
#
loop_
_entity_poly.entity_id
_entity_poly.type
_entity_poly.pdbx_seq_one_letter_code
_entity_poly.pdbx_strand_id
1 'polypeptide(L)'
;MKKSLFLSALVVAFTFQVNAQLIKDLKKAKDKVTGITVDKLSRDPVTTSFKDVDKKNIEAETFATSTAFANIHDQPFDPDQGFRLQPGYYEGTFHSFCIKAGTYMPTKGSGRFYAELKGPKADIFETILNRIHNDRSIDLWDTQILIWAIIAKADFQKMSGSTKQTALKLLSPQQIARLSKGSLEAYGQKKMKNLAYKNDALKAVIEAENQIRQKLYAGVSDYAEYEAIAMRAGVDPIVAGFEAGKWSKHPDGYYLRYYSSLGRVTTTQIYVPEESGIVIFNAEGDIAVPANTSSQRLLQTNLPYGDKTWSYDDIEEVEQPRDSEQERRENYVTDCRERIDPAIDKAIRNQLIMQNLPGVSVVVFRNGEIMHQKAYGYRNVIDRDPLTLNAMMDWASISKSVTAVAAMQMHLDQDIDFTIQDLVTKHCNYWPNSVNYTSRQGAIGNDNRLGAITLQHLLMNRSGINQYGRAFSRSFTMVGTDSVDFVTSPASTYQTDNNGFNARSSVNRFSNSALAFQPGRNYNYTSFGFNLLGAAIEEASPNGYIDWVQENIAEPADMSLLKVLTERNRDGHRYLKDGILDIHQSYNYESVLPGGGWESTICDLAKYAMALSNGEFFDQSQLSMWDTRFGRSTAFRDGTGTITSNYGYGVNHAGTGTNLRIWHGGKHDNLRSFMHFFPSDNTGIVIICPAVYADLPRMARAVYLSRGLHANVFDRDEDFNTPTGCEADMRSGENEFTAIWRKTQKVSLIRTGLDNDAFYEELKALRKAGYYCKDFEPFFRNKKLHWDGVFQKGIPEVLTWRNANKASFVGKCTEMKNKGYLLFDLEIYEQNGKTLYSGLFRKKSGSYSVRLDRTLAEFNSVRTQEQAKGRALIDLEITLDGNTPKYNAVFANGAKNKLFSNMNKGDYGIKRINMARDGYRIIDVEHYYLPNKGFRYAAIWSKESGKSYSNTVEPFCTALNNHERYSELGYELIDWERSYIDY
;
A
#
# COMPACT_ATOMS: atom_id res chain seq x y z
N MET A 1 10.68 -65.95 -33.99
CA MET A 1 11.81 -65.14 -33.48
C MET A 1 11.31 -63.69 -33.45
N LYS A 2 10.82 -63.09 -32.36
CA LYS A 2 11.37 -62.92 -30.99
C LYS A 2 12.82 -62.45 -30.99
N LYS A 3 13.01 -61.13 -30.92
CA LYS A 3 13.98 -60.44 -30.04
C LYS A 3 13.81 -58.93 -30.22
N SER A 4 13.12 -58.32 -29.25
CA SER A 4 13.19 -56.87 -29.01
C SER A 4 12.96 -56.67 -27.51
N LEU A 5 14.02 -56.21 -26.86
CA LEU A 5 14.10 -55.48 -25.60
C LEU A 5 13.52 -56.11 -24.32
N PHE A 6 14.39 -56.84 -23.63
CA PHE A 6 14.40 -57.06 -22.18
C PHE A 6 15.57 -56.25 -21.61
N LEU A 7 15.34 -55.06 -21.02
CA LEU A 7 16.17 -54.46 -19.96
C LEU A 7 15.56 -53.10 -19.52
N SER A 8 14.56 -53.13 -18.64
CA SER A 8 14.14 -51.95 -17.84
C SER A 8 13.12 -52.26 -16.73
N ALA A 9 12.67 -53.52 -16.55
CA ALA A 9 11.64 -53.88 -15.58
C ALA A 9 12.15 -54.32 -14.18
N LEU A 10 13.43 -54.14 -13.84
CA LEU A 10 14.01 -54.71 -12.61
C LEU A 10 14.41 -53.73 -11.51
N VAL A 11 14.05 -52.44 -11.61
CA VAL A 11 14.35 -51.43 -10.55
C VAL A 11 13.11 -50.98 -9.77
N VAL A 12 11.88 -51.35 -10.17
CA VAL A 12 10.64 -50.87 -9.50
C VAL A 12 10.12 -51.82 -8.40
N ALA A 13 10.78 -52.95 -8.15
CA ALA A 13 10.27 -53.97 -7.21
C ALA A 13 10.67 -53.78 -5.73
N PHE A 14 11.53 -52.81 -5.37
CA PHE A 14 12.04 -52.66 -4.00
C PHE A 14 11.33 -51.61 -3.10
N THR A 15 10.33 -50.88 -3.59
CA THR A 15 9.66 -49.81 -2.80
C THR A 15 8.28 -50.19 -2.22
N PHE A 16 7.70 -51.34 -2.57
CA PHE A 16 6.34 -51.72 -2.11
C PHE A 16 6.29 -52.65 -0.90
N GLN A 17 7.38 -53.31 -0.48
CA GLN A 17 7.36 -54.23 0.67
C GLN A 17 7.41 -53.51 2.04
N VAL A 18 7.90 -52.28 2.11
CA VAL A 18 8.05 -51.53 3.37
C VAL A 18 6.70 -51.09 3.97
N ASN A 19 5.65 -50.93 3.15
CA ASN A 19 4.38 -50.34 3.59
C ASN A 19 3.48 -51.32 4.40
N ALA A 20 3.51 -52.62 4.11
CA ALA A 20 2.61 -53.59 4.76
C ALA A 20 3.02 -53.93 6.21
N GLN A 21 4.31 -54.01 6.50
CA GLN A 21 4.85 -54.29 7.83
C GLN A 21 4.63 -53.09 8.78
N LEU A 22 4.84 -51.86 8.27
CA LEU A 22 4.60 -50.61 9.00
C LEU A 22 3.14 -50.46 9.44
N ILE A 23 2.19 -50.79 8.55
CA ILE A 23 0.74 -50.79 8.85
C ILE A 23 0.40 -51.82 9.94
N LYS A 24 1.07 -52.98 9.93
CA LYS A 24 0.88 -54.04 10.93
C LYS A 24 1.42 -53.63 12.30
N ASP A 25 2.55 -52.94 12.34
CA ASP A 25 3.18 -52.45 13.58
C ASP A 25 2.42 -51.24 14.17
N LEU A 26 1.85 -50.37 13.33
CA LEU A 26 0.91 -49.31 13.73
C LEU A 26 -0.36 -49.88 14.40
N LYS A 27 -0.90 -50.97 13.85
CA LYS A 27 -2.06 -51.67 14.46
C LYS A 27 -1.70 -52.27 15.83
N LYS A 28 -0.53 -52.90 15.98
CA LYS A 28 -0.06 -53.45 17.27
C LYS A 28 0.26 -52.38 18.32
N ALA A 29 0.78 -51.23 17.92
CA ALA A 29 1.09 -50.11 18.82
C ALA A 29 -0.18 -49.45 19.40
N LYS A 30 -1.28 -49.42 18.62
CA LYS A 30 -2.59 -48.89 19.03
C LYS A 30 -3.12 -49.55 20.31
N ASP A 31 -2.86 -50.84 20.50
CA ASP A 31 -3.37 -51.64 21.62
C ASP A 31 -2.54 -51.46 22.91
N LYS A 32 -1.31 -50.94 22.84
CA LYS A 32 -0.43 -50.71 24.01
C LYS A 32 -0.53 -49.31 24.63
N VAL A 33 -1.22 -48.35 24.00
CA VAL A 33 -1.36 -46.96 24.50
C VAL A 33 -2.66 -46.81 25.32
N THR A 34 -2.82 -47.61 26.36
CA THR A 34 -3.95 -47.62 27.30
C THR A 34 -3.51 -47.03 28.65
N GLY A 35 -3.58 -45.71 28.78
CA GLY A 35 -3.24 -45.02 30.05
C GLY A 35 -3.27 -43.49 30.03
N ILE A 36 -3.56 -42.84 28.89
CA ILE A 36 -3.61 -41.36 28.82
C ILE A 36 -5.06 -40.91 29.05
N THR A 37 -5.32 -40.24 30.18
CA THR A 37 -6.61 -39.63 30.52
C THR A 37 -6.99 -38.50 29.55
N VAL A 38 -8.28 -38.41 29.20
CA VAL A 38 -8.85 -37.44 28.24
C VAL A 38 -8.51 -35.97 28.56
N ASP A 39 -8.33 -35.61 29.83
CA ASP A 39 -7.93 -34.26 30.26
C ASP A 39 -6.51 -33.83 29.85
N LYS A 40 -5.62 -34.78 29.53
CA LYS A 40 -4.26 -34.46 29.03
C LYS A 40 -4.24 -34.20 27.52
N LEU A 41 -5.31 -34.54 26.80
CA LEU A 41 -5.41 -34.46 25.33
C LEU A 41 -5.94 -33.10 24.83
N SER A 42 -6.46 -32.24 25.72
CA SER A 42 -6.97 -30.89 25.39
C SER A 42 -5.94 -29.77 25.50
N ARG A 43 -4.75 -30.08 26.02
CA ARG A 43 -3.66 -29.11 26.23
C ARG A 43 -2.84 -28.93 24.95
N ASP A 44 -2.19 -27.78 24.80
CA ASP A 44 -1.29 -27.53 23.67
C ASP A 44 -0.16 -28.57 23.63
N PRO A 45 0.22 -29.08 22.44
CA PRO A 45 1.27 -30.09 22.27
C PRO A 45 2.61 -29.68 22.90
N VAL A 46 2.92 -28.39 22.81
CA VAL A 46 4.05 -27.71 23.46
C VAL A 46 3.51 -26.57 24.31
N THR A 47 3.77 -26.60 25.61
CA THR A 47 3.26 -25.65 26.59
C THR A 47 4.25 -24.53 26.94
N THR A 48 5.52 -24.66 26.55
CA THR A 48 6.57 -23.67 26.82
C THR A 48 6.17 -22.26 26.40
N SER A 49 6.37 -21.30 27.29
CA SER A 49 5.92 -19.92 27.13
C SER A 49 6.79 -18.95 27.92
N PHE A 50 6.52 -17.65 27.80
CA PHE A 50 7.17 -16.64 28.64
C PHE A 50 6.92 -16.81 30.15
N LYS A 51 5.97 -17.65 30.57
CA LYS A 51 5.80 -18.00 31.99
C LYS A 51 6.92 -18.89 32.51
N ASP A 52 7.56 -19.64 31.61
CA ASP A 52 8.59 -20.62 31.93
C ASP A 52 10.00 -20.00 31.93
N VAL A 53 10.12 -18.73 31.52
CA VAL A 53 11.37 -17.95 31.56
C VAL A 53 11.68 -17.53 33.00
N ASP A 54 12.94 -17.69 33.40
CA ASP A 54 13.43 -17.15 34.66
C ASP A 54 13.65 -15.64 34.59
N LYS A 55 12.59 -14.89 34.88
CA LYS A 55 12.57 -13.43 34.79
C LYS A 55 13.47 -12.72 35.80
N LYS A 56 13.96 -13.43 36.82
CA LYS A 56 14.86 -12.83 37.83
C LYS A 56 16.29 -12.72 37.33
N ASN A 57 16.66 -13.54 36.35
CA ASN A 57 18.00 -13.61 35.78
C ASN A 57 17.97 -13.21 34.29
N ILE A 58 17.24 -12.13 34.00
CA ILE A 58 17.29 -11.44 32.71
C ILE A 58 18.14 -10.19 32.89
N GLU A 59 19.26 -10.14 32.19
CA GLU A 59 20.21 -9.03 32.27
C GLU A 59 20.03 -8.05 31.10
N ALA A 60 20.46 -6.81 31.31
CA ALA A 60 20.44 -5.77 30.29
C ALA A 60 21.35 -6.14 29.10
N GLU A 61 21.09 -5.57 27.93
CA GLU A 61 21.92 -5.80 26.72
C GLU A 61 23.42 -5.53 26.96
N THR A 62 23.72 -4.55 27.81
CA THR A 62 25.07 -4.12 28.17
C THR A 62 25.75 -4.98 29.24
N PHE A 63 25.11 -6.04 29.73
CA PHE A 63 25.65 -6.89 30.81
C PHE A 63 26.95 -7.60 30.41
N ALA A 64 26.95 -8.21 29.22
CA ALA A 64 28.10 -8.89 28.66
C ALA A 64 28.33 -8.33 27.26
N THR A 65 29.36 -7.49 27.12
CA THR A 65 29.69 -6.82 25.85
C THR A 65 31.06 -7.25 25.36
N SER A 66 31.12 -7.84 24.18
CA SER A 66 32.35 -8.14 23.46
C SER A 66 32.22 -7.67 22.01
N THR A 67 33.32 -7.22 21.41
CA THR A 67 33.42 -6.94 19.97
C THR A 67 33.87 -8.16 19.16
N ALA A 68 34.20 -9.28 19.83
CA ALA A 68 34.66 -10.50 19.20
C ALA A 68 33.96 -11.71 19.85
N PHE A 69 33.24 -12.48 19.03
CA PHE A 69 32.59 -13.73 19.41
C PHE A 69 33.27 -14.89 18.66
N ALA A 70 33.63 -15.96 19.36
CA ALA A 70 34.06 -17.19 18.72
C ALA A 70 32.84 -17.90 18.10
N ASN A 71 33.02 -18.50 16.92
CA ASN A 71 31.92 -19.22 16.28
C ASN A 71 31.60 -20.50 17.07
N ILE A 72 30.32 -20.69 17.46
CA ILE A 72 29.86 -21.89 18.18
C ILE A 72 30.11 -23.15 17.35
N HIS A 73 29.95 -23.06 16.04
CA HIS A 73 30.09 -24.20 15.13
C HIS A 73 31.52 -24.70 14.98
N ASP A 74 32.50 -23.89 15.38
CA ASP A 74 33.92 -24.29 15.42
C ASP A 74 34.32 -24.97 16.75
N GLN A 75 33.38 -25.09 17.70
CA GLN A 75 33.64 -25.67 19.02
C GLN A 75 33.43 -27.20 19.01
N PRO A 76 34.08 -27.95 19.92
CA PRO A 76 33.91 -29.40 19.97
C PRO A 76 32.44 -29.79 20.17
N PHE A 77 31.88 -30.54 19.22
CA PHE A 77 30.47 -30.96 19.22
C PHE A 77 30.35 -32.46 19.50
N ASP A 78 29.49 -32.80 20.46
CA ASP A 78 29.05 -34.17 20.73
C ASP A 78 27.60 -34.33 20.23
N PRO A 79 27.30 -35.27 19.32
CA PRO A 79 25.96 -35.42 18.74
C PRO A 79 24.84 -35.72 19.75
N ASP A 80 25.17 -36.27 20.92
CA ASP A 80 24.20 -36.60 21.96
C ASP A 80 24.14 -35.50 23.05
N GLN A 81 25.20 -34.72 23.23
CA GLN A 81 25.29 -33.70 24.29
C GLN A 81 25.20 -32.25 23.81
N GLY A 82 25.81 -31.89 22.69
CA GLY A 82 25.90 -30.51 22.17
C GLY A 82 27.33 -29.96 22.09
N PHE A 83 27.45 -28.64 21.99
CA PHE A 83 28.72 -27.92 21.87
C PHE A 83 29.38 -27.73 23.23
N ARG A 84 30.67 -28.08 23.35
CA ARG A 84 31.50 -27.83 24.54
C ARG A 84 32.10 -26.43 24.47
N LEU A 85 31.69 -25.55 25.39
CA LEU A 85 32.15 -24.16 25.46
C LEU A 85 33.00 -23.94 26.71
N GLN A 86 34.15 -23.31 26.54
CA GLN A 86 34.99 -22.82 27.66
C GLN A 86 34.52 -21.42 28.08
N PRO A 87 35.04 -20.82 29.17
CA PRO A 87 34.74 -19.43 29.49
C PRO A 87 35.08 -18.49 28.32
N GLY A 88 34.14 -17.63 27.92
CA GLY A 88 34.27 -16.78 26.74
C GLY A 88 32.96 -16.31 26.11
N TYR A 89 33.07 -15.65 24.96
CA TYR A 89 31.96 -15.12 24.17
C TYR A 89 31.83 -15.90 22.87
N TYR A 90 30.64 -16.42 22.59
CA TYR A 90 30.36 -17.23 21.40
C TYR A 90 29.13 -16.76 20.64
N GLU A 91 29.14 -16.93 19.31
CA GLU A 91 28.00 -16.66 18.45
C GLU A 91 27.84 -17.80 17.43
N GLY A 92 26.60 -18.19 17.17
CA GLY A 92 26.30 -19.18 16.15
C GLY A 92 24.91 -18.98 15.58
N THR A 93 24.75 -19.30 14.31
CA THR A 93 23.47 -19.19 13.59
C THR A 93 22.92 -20.58 13.32
N PHE A 94 21.70 -20.85 13.79
CA PHE A 94 21.07 -22.17 13.79
C PHE A 94 19.77 -22.17 12.97
N HIS A 95 19.45 -23.29 12.32
CA HIS A 95 18.11 -23.48 11.78
C HIS A 95 17.09 -23.49 12.92
N SER A 96 15.93 -22.86 12.71
CA SER A 96 14.83 -22.83 13.67
C SER A 96 13.48 -23.08 13.03
N PHE A 97 12.53 -23.56 13.84
CA PHE A 97 11.16 -23.81 13.45
C PHE A 97 10.18 -22.99 14.29
N CYS A 98 9.16 -22.44 13.63
CA CYS A 98 8.03 -21.79 14.26
C CYS A 98 7.10 -22.83 14.89
N ILE A 99 6.98 -22.83 16.22
CA ILE A 99 6.13 -23.80 16.94
C ILE A 99 4.80 -23.19 17.43
N LYS A 100 4.29 -22.21 16.68
CA LYS A 100 2.97 -21.60 16.89
C LYS A 100 2.31 -21.26 15.56
N ALA A 101 0.97 -21.30 15.51
CA ALA A 101 0.19 -20.91 14.34
C ALA A 101 -0.71 -19.72 14.65
N GLY A 102 -1.01 -18.90 13.63
CA GLY A 102 -1.87 -17.71 13.76
C GLY A 102 -1.24 -16.56 14.55
N THR A 103 0.10 -16.46 14.54
CA THR A 103 0.86 -15.42 15.26
C THR A 103 1.80 -14.66 14.33
N TYR A 104 2.20 -13.45 14.72
CA TYR A 104 3.09 -12.59 13.94
C TYR A 104 4.47 -13.22 13.73
N MET A 105 5.05 -12.96 12.55
CA MET A 105 6.39 -13.39 12.20
C MET A 105 7.44 -12.77 13.14
N PRO A 106 8.50 -13.51 13.53
CA PRO A 106 9.61 -12.95 14.30
C PRO A 106 10.26 -11.75 13.61
N THR A 107 10.31 -10.61 14.30
CA THR A 107 11.14 -9.46 13.89
C THR A 107 12.33 -9.28 14.82
N LYS A 108 13.31 -8.46 14.40
CA LYS A 108 14.52 -8.16 15.18
C LYS A 108 14.25 -7.30 16.44
N GLY A 109 13.07 -6.69 16.59
CA GLY A 109 12.79 -5.73 17.68
C GLY A 109 12.21 -6.32 18.97
N SER A 110 11.63 -7.52 18.92
CA SER A 110 10.97 -8.18 20.06
C SER A 110 11.93 -9.13 20.77
N GLY A 111 12.08 -8.99 22.08
CA GLY A 111 12.98 -9.84 22.88
C GLY A 111 12.50 -11.28 22.96
N ARG A 112 13.43 -12.21 22.75
CA ARG A 112 13.23 -13.66 22.95
C ARG A 112 14.15 -14.14 24.05
N PHE A 113 13.60 -14.98 24.92
CA PHE A 113 14.24 -15.43 26.15
C PHE A 113 14.27 -16.94 26.20
N TYR A 114 15.25 -17.47 26.93
CA TYR A 114 15.41 -18.90 27.12
C TYR A 114 14.23 -19.50 27.90
N ALA A 115 13.69 -20.60 27.38
CA ALA A 115 12.83 -21.50 28.14
C ALA A 115 12.98 -22.95 27.64
N GLU A 116 12.90 -23.91 28.56
CA GLU A 116 12.98 -25.34 28.28
C GLU A 116 11.75 -25.85 27.50
N LEU A 117 11.97 -26.77 26.56
CA LEU A 117 10.90 -27.49 25.86
C LEU A 117 10.04 -28.32 26.83
N LYS A 118 8.75 -27.98 26.91
CA LYS A 118 7.77 -28.57 27.82
C LYS A 118 6.48 -28.87 27.09
N GLY A 119 5.82 -29.96 27.43
CA GLY A 119 4.47 -30.27 26.95
C GLY A 119 4.25 -31.76 26.75
N PRO A 120 2.99 -32.16 26.50
CA PRO A 120 2.62 -33.57 26.33
C PRO A 120 3.21 -34.24 25.08
N LYS A 121 3.78 -33.46 24.15
CA LYS A 121 4.43 -33.93 22.92
C LYS A 121 5.89 -33.49 22.81
N ALA A 122 6.51 -32.97 23.87
CA ALA A 122 7.90 -32.51 23.86
C ALA A 122 8.86 -33.58 23.27
N ASP A 123 8.72 -34.83 23.71
CA ASP A 123 9.49 -35.98 23.22
C ASP A 123 9.38 -36.23 21.70
N ILE A 124 8.26 -35.84 21.08
CA ILE A 124 8.06 -35.94 19.63
C ILE A 124 8.86 -34.84 18.92
N PHE A 125 8.87 -33.62 19.47
CA PHE A 125 9.66 -32.52 18.91
C PHE A 125 11.16 -32.79 19.06
N GLU A 126 11.62 -33.31 20.20
CA GLU A 126 13.00 -33.78 20.40
C GLU A 126 13.38 -34.85 19.37
N THR A 127 12.50 -35.82 19.13
CA THR A 127 12.73 -36.86 18.11
C THR A 127 12.83 -36.26 16.70
N ILE A 128 12.00 -35.26 16.38
CA ILE A 128 12.04 -34.58 15.09
C ILE A 128 13.40 -33.89 14.90
N LEU A 129 13.86 -33.12 15.89
CA LEU A 129 15.15 -32.42 15.83
C LEU A 129 16.33 -33.40 15.68
N ASN A 130 16.38 -34.42 16.55
CA ASN A 130 17.43 -35.43 16.52
C ASN A 130 17.50 -36.17 15.17
N ARG A 131 16.36 -36.47 14.53
CA ARG A 131 16.35 -37.12 13.21
C ARG A 131 16.71 -36.17 12.07
N ILE A 132 16.31 -34.91 12.12
CA ILE A 132 16.74 -33.92 11.11
C ILE A 132 18.26 -33.75 11.14
N HIS A 133 18.85 -33.75 12.34
CA HIS A 133 20.29 -33.69 12.54
C HIS A 133 21.00 -34.88 11.89
N ASN A 134 20.47 -36.09 12.10
CA ASN A 134 21.10 -37.34 11.66
C ASN A 134 20.76 -37.78 10.22
N ASP A 135 19.70 -37.24 9.61
CA ASP A 135 19.26 -37.60 8.25
C ASP A 135 19.07 -36.37 7.37
N ARG A 136 20.03 -36.18 6.45
CA ARG A 136 20.04 -35.06 5.49
C ARG A 136 18.94 -35.17 4.42
N SER A 137 18.30 -36.32 4.23
CA SER A 137 17.21 -36.50 3.25
C SER A 137 15.86 -35.96 3.72
N ILE A 138 15.77 -35.53 4.98
CA ILE A 138 14.53 -35.00 5.56
C ILE A 138 14.36 -33.54 5.16
N ASP A 139 13.28 -33.27 4.44
CA ASP A 139 12.94 -31.93 3.95
C ASP A 139 12.52 -30.98 5.09
N LEU A 140 13.11 -29.78 5.11
CA LEU A 140 12.87 -28.80 6.17
C LEU A 140 11.47 -28.16 6.04
N TRP A 141 10.96 -27.94 4.83
CA TRP A 141 9.64 -27.35 4.58
C TRP A 141 8.52 -28.26 5.10
N ASP A 142 8.53 -29.53 4.70
CA ASP A 142 7.62 -30.55 5.20
C ASP A 142 7.75 -30.74 6.72
N THR A 143 8.95 -30.55 7.28
CA THR A 143 9.14 -30.62 8.73
C THR A 143 8.46 -29.44 9.43
N GLN A 144 8.59 -28.22 8.92
CA GLN A 144 7.87 -27.06 9.46
C GLN A 144 6.34 -27.23 9.37
N ILE A 145 5.85 -27.78 8.25
CA ILE A 145 4.42 -28.11 8.09
C ILE A 145 4.00 -29.21 9.08
N LEU A 146 4.83 -30.24 9.29
CA LEU A 146 4.57 -31.30 10.27
C LEU A 146 4.52 -30.74 11.70
N ILE A 147 5.43 -29.83 12.06
CA ILE A 147 5.41 -29.13 13.34
C ILE A 147 4.08 -28.39 13.51
N TRP A 148 3.64 -27.63 12.50
CA TRP A 148 2.34 -26.97 12.54
C TRP A 148 1.16 -27.95 12.55
N ALA A 149 1.26 -29.10 11.90
CA ALA A 149 0.26 -30.16 11.97
C ALA A 149 0.09 -30.70 13.40
N ILE A 150 1.20 -30.90 14.10
CA ILE A 150 1.20 -31.33 15.50
C ILE A 150 0.59 -30.23 16.38
N ILE A 151 1.02 -28.97 16.23
CA ILE A 151 0.47 -27.80 16.96
C ILE A 151 -1.05 -27.68 16.74
N ALA A 152 -1.48 -27.80 15.48
CA ALA A 152 -2.88 -27.76 15.09
C ALA A 152 -3.67 -29.03 15.47
N LYS A 153 -3.05 -30.01 16.14
CA LYS A 153 -3.70 -31.24 16.62
C LYS A 153 -4.39 -32.00 15.47
N ALA A 154 -3.74 -32.05 14.31
CA ALA A 154 -4.24 -32.74 13.14
C ALA A 154 -4.31 -34.26 13.37
N ASP A 155 -5.37 -34.90 12.85
CA ASP A 155 -5.46 -36.35 12.84
C ASP A 155 -4.55 -36.93 11.76
N PHE A 156 -3.47 -37.55 12.22
CA PHE A 156 -2.50 -38.17 11.33
C PHE A 156 -3.10 -39.20 10.35
N GLN A 157 -4.19 -39.88 10.70
CA GLN A 157 -4.83 -40.84 9.78
C GLN A 157 -5.43 -40.14 8.56
N LYS A 158 -5.93 -38.92 8.74
CA LYS A 158 -6.58 -38.10 7.71
C LYS A 158 -5.61 -37.25 6.89
N MET A 159 -4.40 -37.02 7.40
CA MET A 159 -3.35 -36.38 6.63
C MET A 159 -3.07 -37.19 5.35
N SER A 160 -2.65 -36.51 4.29
CA SER A 160 -2.14 -37.09 3.05
C SER A 160 -0.99 -36.23 2.50
N GLY A 161 -0.35 -36.63 1.40
CA GLY A 161 0.75 -35.86 0.80
C GLY A 161 2.14 -36.08 1.43
N SER A 162 3.09 -35.20 1.07
CA SER A 162 4.53 -35.27 1.42
C SER A 162 4.76 -35.17 2.93
N THR A 163 4.07 -34.27 3.62
CA THR A 163 4.17 -34.08 5.07
C THR A 163 3.86 -35.37 5.86
N LYS A 164 2.89 -36.18 5.41
CA LYS A 164 2.60 -37.48 6.03
C LYS A 164 3.74 -38.47 5.85
N GLN A 165 4.40 -38.45 4.69
CA GLN A 165 5.58 -39.29 4.44
C GLN A 165 6.75 -38.84 5.31
N THR A 166 6.97 -37.53 5.44
CA THR A 166 7.99 -36.93 6.32
C THR A 166 7.77 -37.33 7.78
N ALA A 167 6.53 -37.34 8.25
CA ALA A 167 6.19 -37.87 9.58
C ALA A 167 6.46 -39.38 9.74
N LEU A 168 6.20 -40.20 8.72
CA LEU A 168 6.54 -41.65 8.75
C LEU A 168 8.05 -41.89 8.74
N LYS A 169 8.83 -41.00 8.12
CA LYS A 169 10.29 -41.01 8.16
C LYS A 169 10.82 -40.56 9.52
N LEU A 170 10.18 -39.56 10.14
CA LEU A 170 10.65 -38.95 11.38
C LEU A 170 10.25 -39.69 12.66
N LEU A 171 9.07 -40.33 12.69
CA LEU A 171 8.45 -40.74 13.96
C LEU A 171 8.29 -42.25 14.09
N SER A 172 8.41 -42.76 15.32
CA SER A 172 8.11 -44.16 15.63
C SER A 172 6.60 -44.46 15.51
N PRO A 173 6.19 -45.74 15.28
CA PRO A 173 4.78 -46.13 15.26
C PRO A 173 4.02 -45.72 16.53
N GLN A 174 4.65 -45.76 17.70
CA GLN A 174 4.06 -45.32 18.97
C GLN A 174 3.80 -43.80 19.02
N GLN A 175 4.74 -43.00 18.51
CA GLN A 175 4.59 -41.54 18.42
C GLN A 175 3.52 -41.15 17.39
N ILE A 176 3.49 -41.82 16.23
CA ILE A 176 2.46 -41.64 15.21
C ILE A 176 1.07 -41.98 15.77
N ALA A 177 0.94 -43.10 16.49
CA ALA A 177 -0.31 -43.46 17.15
C ALA A 177 -0.77 -42.40 18.16
N ARG A 178 0.17 -41.73 18.85
CA ARG A 178 -0.11 -40.60 19.74
C ARG A 178 -0.55 -39.34 18.98
N LEU A 179 -0.20 -39.16 17.71
CA LEU A 179 -0.72 -38.05 16.87
C LEU A 179 -2.14 -38.33 16.35
N SER A 180 -2.47 -39.59 16.06
CA SER A 180 -3.85 -39.98 15.68
C SER A 180 -4.84 -40.01 16.85
N LYS A 181 -4.37 -40.26 18.08
CA LYS A 181 -5.21 -40.36 19.29
C LYS A 181 -5.19 -39.02 20.05
N GLY A 182 -6.21 -38.18 19.80
CA GLY A 182 -6.32 -36.84 20.40
C GLY A 182 -6.69 -35.71 19.41
N SER A 183 -7.17 -36.04 18.21
CA SER A 183 -7.63 -35.03 17.26
C SER A 183 -8.78 -34.20 17.82
N LEU A 184 -8.87 -32.94 17.38
CA LEU A 184 -9.84 -31.95 17.88
C LEU A 184 -11.31 -32.37 17.69
N GLU A 185 -11.60 -33.45 16.96
CA GLU A 185 -12.92 -34.05 16.81
C GLU A 185 -13.53 -34.54 18.14
N ALA A 186 -12.72 -34.73 19.19
CA ALA A 186 -13.20 -34.93 20.55
C ALA A 186 -13.83 -33.67 21.19
N TYR A 187 -13.67 -32.48 20.58
CA TYR A 187 -14.20 -31.20 21.04
C TYR A 187 -15.29 -30.68 20.08
N GLY A 188 -16.54 -30.66 20.53
CA GLY A 188 -17.66 -30.15 19.73
C GLY A 188 -17.50 -28.66 19.36
N GLN A 189 -17.84 -28.31 18.11
CA GLN A 189 -17.79 -26.94 17.53
C GLN A 189 -18.37 -25.85 18.46
N LYS A 190 -19.37 -26.19 19.27
CA LYS A 190 -20.04 -25.28 20.22
C LYS A 190 -19.14 -24.81 21.37
N LYS A 191 -18.23 -25.65 21.87
CA LYS A 191 -17.26 -25.26 22.92
C LYS A 191 -16.13 -24.38 22.35
N MET A 192 -15.69 -24.67 21.13
CA MET A 192 -14.67 -23.88 20.42
C MET A 192 -15.18 -22.47 20.07
N LYS A 193 -16.43 -22.36 19.62
CA LYS A 193 -17.09 -21.07 19.35
C LYS A 193 -17.12 -20.20 20.61
N ASN A 194 -17.41 -20.78 21.77
CA ASN A 194 -17.45 -20.06 23.05
C ASN A 194 -16.06 -19.65 23.60
N LEU A 195 -14.97 -20.36 23.26
CA LEU A 195 -13.61 -19.95 23.63
C LEU A 195 -13.08 -18.81 22.74
N ALA A 196 -13.42 -18.80 21.45
CA ALA A 196 -12.98 -17.80 20.48
C ALA A 196 -13.49 -16.38 20.77
N TYR A 197 -14.58 -16.23 21.55
CA TYR A 197 -15.12 -14.92 21.95
C TYR A 197 -14.37 -14.24 23.11
N LYS A 198 -13.31 -14.86 23.65
CA LYS A 198 -12.59 -14.30 24.80
C LYS A 198 -11.54 -13.24 24.44
N ASN A 199 -10.90 -13.32 23.27
CA ASN A 199 -9.91 -12.34 22.74
C ASN A 199 -9.57 -12.65 21.27
N ASP A 200 -9.42 -11.61 20.44
CA ASP A 200 -9.03 -11.68 19.02
C ASP A 200 -7.72 -12.44 18.76
N ALA A 201 -6.73 -12.36 19.65
CA ALA A 201 -5.47 -13.09 19.50
C ALA A 201 -5.69 -14.62 19.58
N LEU A 202 -6.58 -15.06 20.48
CA LEU A 202 -6.92 -16.48 20.61
C LEU A 202 -7.80 -16.95 19.44
N LYS A 203 -8.67 -16.07 18.94
CA LYS A 203 -9.49 -16.33 17.74
C LYS A 203 -8.63 -16.59 16.51
N ALA A 204 -7.59 -15.78 16.29
CA ALA A 204 -6.67 -15.96 15.17
C ALA A 204 -5.90 -17.28 15.24
N VAL A 205 -5.41 -17.67 16.42
CA VAL A 205 -4.73 -18.95 16.63
C VAL A 205 -5.66 -20.13 16.32
N ILE A 206 -6.88 -20.12 16.86
CA ILE A 206 -7.85 -21.21 16.63
C ILE A 206 -8.21 -21.32 15.15
N GLU A 207 -8.41 -20.19 14.47
CA GLU A 207 -8.76 -20.17 13.05
C GLU A 207 -7.61 -20.68 12.18
N ALA A 208 -6.38 -20.24 12.45
CA ALA A 208 -5.20 -20.73 11.76
C ALA A 208 -5.00 -22.24 11.94
N GLU A 209 -5.13 -22.76 13.16
CA GLU A 209 -5.07 -24.20 13.43
C GLU A 209 -6.17 -24.97 12.68
N ASN A 210 -7.39 -24.41 12.56
CA ASN A 210 -8.47 -25.03 11.78
C ASN A 210 -8.11 -25.13 10.29
N GLN A 211 -7.61 -24.04 9.70
CA GLN A 211 -7.28 -23.95 8.29
C GLN A 211 -6.09 -24.84 7.93
N ILE A 212 -5.07 -24.91 8.79
CA ILE A 212 -3.93 -25.83 8.64
C ILE A 212 -4.44 -27.28 8.59
N ARG A 213 -5.34 -27.69 9.49
CA ARG A 213 -5.92 -29.05 9.44
C ARG A 213 -6.67 -29.32 8.14
N GLN A 214 -7.45 -28.35 7.65
CA GLN A 214 -8.18 -28.52 6.38
C GLN A 214 -7.23 -28.75 5.21
N LYS A 215 -6.15 -27.97 5.10
CA LYS A 215 -5.13 -28.14 4.05
C LYS A 215 -4.40 -29.48 4.15
N LEU A 216 -4.03 -29.89 5.37
CA LEU A 216 -3.38 -31.19 5.61
C LEU A 216 -4.25 -32.37 5.21
N TYR A 217 -5.57 -32.28 5.43
CA TYR A 217 -6.51 -33.33 5.04
C TYR A 217 -6.80 -33.32 3.54
N ALA A 218 -6.71 -32.16 2.90
CA ALA A 218 -6.79 -32.02 1.45
C ALA A 218 -5.51 -32.47 0.72
N GLY A 219 -4.41 -32.70 1.45
CA GLY A 219 -3.14 -33.15 0.87
C GLY A 219 -2.32 -32.05 0.19
N VAL A 220 -2.58 -30.79 0.55
CA VAL A 220 -1.78 -29.63 0.09
C VAL A 220 -0.35 -29.78 0.61
N SER A 221 0.64 -29.60 -0.27
CA SER A 221 2.07 -29.70 0.04
C SER A 221 2.84 -28.38 -0.14
N ASP A 222 2.21 -27.36 -0.71
CA ASP A 222 2.84 -26.04 -0.87
C ASP A 222 3.03 -25.35 0.49
N TYR A 223 4.28 -25.06 0.83
CA TYR A 223 4.65 -24.39 2.07
C TYR A 223 4.06 -22.98 2.18
N ALA A 224 4.03 -22.21 1.08
CA ALA A 224 3.54 -20.83 1.10
C ALA A 224 2.08 -20.75 1.55
N GLU A 225 1.27 -21.76 1.18
CA GLU A 225 -0.12 -21.85 1.63
C GLU A 225 -0.26 -22.10 3.14
N TYR A 226 0.69 -22.80 3.77
CA TYR A 226 0.72 -22.99 5.22
C TYR A 226 1.29 -21.78 5.95
N GLU A 227 2.35 -21.18 5.40
CA GLU A 227 2.99 -19.98 5.96
C GLU A 227 2.00 -18.81 6.04
N ALA A 228 1.22 -18.57 4.98
CA ALA A 228 0.18 -17.53 4.95
C ALA A 228 -0.90 -17.69 6.05
N ILE A 229 -1.11 -18.92 6.54
CA ILE A 229 -2.04 -19.20 7.63
C ILE A 229 -1.35 -19.13 8.99
N ALA A 230 -0.17 -19.74 9.09
CA ALA A 230 0.56 -19.87 10.36
C ALA A 230 1.20 -18.54 10.80
N MET A 231 1.57 -17.68 9.85
CA MET A 231 2.25 -16.41 10.09
C MET A 231 1.35 -15.22 9.74
N ARG A 232 1.05 -14.38 10.73
CA ARG A 232 0.28 -13.15 10.52
C ARG A 232 1.18 -12.04 9.96
N ALA A 233 0.71 -11.35 8.92
CA ALA A 233 1.33 -10.13 8.43
C ALA A 233 1.32 -9.01 9.48
N GLY A 234 2.41 -8.23 9.55
CA GLY A 234 2.60 -7.12 10.49
C GLY A 234 3.75 -7.34 11.48
N VAL A 235 4.05 -6.31 12.27
CA VAL A 235 5.14 -6.32 13.24
C VAL A 235 4.69 -7.01 14.53
N ASP A 236 5.52 -7.92 15.06
CA ASP A 236 5.21 -8.56 16.32
C ASP A 236 5.30 -7.59 17.51
N PRO A 237 4.38 -7.64 18.49
CA PRO A 237 4.29 -6.60 19.52
C PRO A 237 5.50 -6.60 20.46
N ILE A 238 6.17 -5.45 20.59
CA ILE A 238 7.24 -5.25 21.57
C ILE A 238 6.61 -5.05 22.96
N VAL A 239 7.08 -5.81 23.95
CA VAL A 239 6.68 -5.65 25.36
C VAL A 239 7.74 -4.82 26.06
N ALA A 240 7.36 -3.65 26.57
CA ALA A 240 8.27 -2.76 27.29
C ALA A 240 8.95 -3.49 28.45
N GLY A 241 10.28 -3.33 28.55
CA GLY A 241 11.14 -4.02 29.50
C GLY A 241 11.63 -5.41 29.04
N PHE A 242 11.14 -5.90 27.90
CA PHE A 242 11.51 -7.20 27.30
C PHE A 242 11.85 -7.05 25.80
N GLU A 243 12.61 -6.00 25.48
CA GLU A 243 13.15 -5.71 24.15
C GLU A 243 14.24 -6.71 23.74
N ALA A 244 14.60 -6.72 22.46
CA ALA A 244 15.70 -7.53 21.92
C ALA A 244 17.05 -7.17 22.56
N GLY A 245 18.00 -8.11 22.51
CA GLY A 245 19.38 -7.92 22.99
C GLY A 245 19.63 -8.24 24.47
N LYS A 246 18.57 -8.49 25.26
CA LYS A 246 18.68 -8.89 26.68
C LYS A 246 19.17 -10.33 26.85
N TRP A 247 19.97 -10.56 27.89
CA TRP A 247 20.55 -11.86 28.20
C TRP A 247 19.64 -12.66 29.14
N SER A 248 19.45 -13.94 28.84
CA SER A 248 18.79 -14.92 29.71
C SER A 248 19.84 -15.84 30.33
N LYS A 249 19.80 -16.03 31.64
CA LYS A 249 20.66 -17.03 32.30
C LYS A 249 20.14 -18.44 32.02
N HIS A 250 21.01 -19.30 31.51
CA HIS A 250 20.77 -20.74 31.34
C HIS A 250 21.04 -21.49 32.67
N PRO A 251 20.28 -22.56 32.99
CA PRO A 251 20.51 -23.38 34.18
C PRO A 251 21.93 -23.94 34.31
N ASP A 252 22.60 -24.20 33.19
CA ASP A 252 23.97 -24.73 33.14
C ASP A 252 25.05 -23.66 33.35
N GLY A 253 24.67 -22.44 33.74
CA GLY A 253 25.59 -21.41 34.24
C GLY A 253 26.15 -20.43 33.21
N TYR A 254 25.69 -20.48 31.96
CA TYR A 254 25.99 -19.47 30.93
C TYR A 254 24.82 -18.51 30.69
N TYR A 255 25.06 -17.43 29.99
CA TYR A 255 24.03 -16.48 29.56
C TYR A 255 23.89 -16.54 28.04
N LEU A 256 22.67 -16.39 27.54
CA LEU A 256 22.42 -16.40 26.11
C LEU A 256 21.39 -15.35 25.70
N ARG A 257 21.43 -14.94 24.44
CA ARG A 257 20.39 -14.10 23.82
C ARG A 257 20.17 -14.49 22.37
N TYR A 258 18.94 -14.26 21.90
CA TYR A 258 18.50 -14.69 20.57
C TYR A 258 18.18 -13.50 19.67
N TYR A 259 18.62 -13.59 18.43
CA TYR A 259 18.22 -12.72 17.32
C TYR A 259 17.64 -13.61 16.22
N SER A 260 16.36 -13.40 15.90
CA SER A 260 15.66 -14.24 14.94
C SER A 260 15.32 -13.46 13.67
N SER A 261 15.42 -14.13 12.52
CA SER A 261 14.96 -13.62 11.23
C SER A 261 13.98 -14.60 10.60
N LEU A 262 12.79 -14.12 10.24
CA LEU A 262 11.74 -14.85 9.50
C LEU A 262 11.29 -16.19 10.13
N GLY A 263 11.73 -16.51 11.35
CA GLY A 263 11.39 -17.76 12.06
C GLY A 263 12.04 -19.03 11.53
N ARG A 264 12.92 -18.92 10.52
CA ARG A 264 13.66 -20.04 9.91
C ARG A 264 15.08 -20.16 10.44
N VAL A 265 15.60 -19.08 11.01
CA VAL A 265 16.96 -18.95 11.52
C VAL A 265 16.97 -18.18 12.82
N THR A 266 17.77 -18.65 13.77
CA THR A 266 18.04 -17.96 15.04
C THR A 266 19.55 -17.85 15.25
N THR A 267 20.04 -16.61 15.36
CA THR A 267 21.40 -16.31 15.82
C THR A 267 21.38 -16.28 17.34
N THR A 268 22.26 -17.08 17.94
CA THR A 268 22.39 -17.23 19.39
C THR A 268 23.76 -16.75 19.80
N GLN A 269 23.78 -15.76 20.67
CA GLN A 269 24.99 -15.31 21.34
C GLN A 269 25.04 -15.88 22.75
N ILE A 270 26.19 -16.36 23.17
CA ILE A 270 26.45 -16.99 24.46
C ILE A 270 27.61 -16.30 25.16
N TYR A 271 27.47 -16.07 26.45
CA TYR A 271 28.54 -15.65 27.34
C TYR A 271 28.70 -16.70 28.45
N VAL A 272 29.88 -17.31 28.54
CA VAL A 272 30.25 -18.29 29.57
C VAL A 272 31.16 -17.60 30.58
N PRO A 273 30.70 -17.35 31.83
CA PRO A 273 31.52 -16.76 32.88
C PRO A 273 32.71 -17.65 33.29
N GLU A 274 33.78 -17.06 33.83
CA GLU A 274 34.97 -17.80 34.29
C GLU A 274 34.62 -18.84 35.37
N GLU A 275 33.72 -18.49 36.28
CA GLU A 275 33.27 -19.36 37.37
C GLU A 275 32.48 -20.59 36.91
N SER A 276 31.96 -20.58 35.68
CA SER A 276 31.15 -21.67 35.12
C SER A 276 32.01 -22.81 34.54
N GLY A 277 33.31 -22.57 34.32
CA GLY A 277 34.20 -23.56 33.72
C GLY A 277 33.75 -23.98 32.32
N ILE A 278 33.87 -25.27 32.01
CA ILE A 278 33.41 -25.82 30.72
C ILE A 278 31.91 -26.15 30.82
N VAL A 279 31.12 -25.59 29.91
CA VAL A 279 29.67 -25.82 29.81
C VAL A 279 29.31 -26.56 28.52
N ILE A 280 28.13 -27.17 28.48
CA ILE A 280 27.56 -27.77 27.28
C ILE A 280 26.40 -26.90 26.81
N PHE A 281 26.42 -26.49 25.55
CA PHE A 281 25.33 -25.79 24.90
C PHE A 281 24.63 -26.71 23.90
N ASN A 282 23.32 -26.90 24.05
CA ASN A 282 22.51 -27.70 23.13
C ASN A 282 21.27 -26.91 22.71
N ALA A 283 21.21 -26.52 21.44
CA ALA A 283 20.13 -25.69 20.92
C ALA A 283 18.79 -26.46 20.83
N GLU A 284 18.81 -27.80 20.74
CA GLU A 284 17.60 -28.61 20.52
C GLU A 284 16.68 -28.70 21.75
N GLY A 285 17.22 -28.47 22.95
CA GLY A 285 16.46 -28.37 24.20
C GLY A 285 15.88 -26.98 24.49
N ASP A 286 16.32 -25.98 23.71
CA ASP A 286 16.15 -24.57 24.02
C ASP A 286 15.10 -23.92 23.13
N ILE A 287 14.07 -23.32 23.74
CA ILE A 287 13.05 -22.55 23.03
C ILE A 287 13.25 -21.06 23.26
N ALA A 288 13.41 -20.33 22.16
CA ALA A 288 13.41 -18.88 22.17
C ALA A 288 11.95 -18.38 22.23
N VAL A 289 11.52 -17.97 23.43
CA VAL A 289 10.14 -17.54 23.67
C VAL A 289 9.99 -16.01 23.72
N PRO A 290 9.02 -15.41 23.00
CA PRO A 290 8.76 -13.98 23.08
C PRO A 290 8.01 -13.64 24.37
N ALA A 291 8.15 -12.40 24.86
CA ALA A 291 7.44 -11.89 26.03
C ALA A 291 5.93 -11.66 25.84
N ASN A 292 5.37 -12.05 24.69
CA ASN A 292 3.97 -11.88 24.33
C ASN A 292 3.36 -13.20 23.81
N THR A 293 2.02 -13.26 23.72
CA THR A 293 1.32 -14.44 23.19
C THR A 293 1.04 -14.36 21.69
N SER A 294 1.37 -13.23 21.04
CA SER A 294 0.97 -12.92 19.67
C SER A 294 2.09 -13.16 18.65
N SER A 295 3.29 -13.52 19.09
CA SER A 295 4.49 -13.78 18.27
C SER A 295 4.90 -15.25 18.29
N GLN A 296 5.67 -15.66 17.28
CA GLN A 296 6.21 -17.01 17.15
C GLN A 296 7.23 -17.34 18.25
N ARG A 297 7.11 -18.56 18.78
CA ARG A 297 8.14 -19.24 19.58
C ARG A 297 9.01 -20.05 18.63
N LEU A 298 10.31 -20.09 18.88
CA LEU A 298 11.26 -20.71 17.97
C LEU A 298 11.92 -21.91 18.66
N LEU A 299 11.80 -23.06 18.01
CA LEU A 299 12.52 -24.28 18.35
C LEU A 299 13.78 -24.33 17.50
N GLN A 300 14.95 -24.52 18.10
CA GLN A 300 16.22 -24.47 17.38
C GLN A 300 16.75 -25.88 17.09
N THR A 301 17.63 -25.99 16.10
CA THR A 301 18.40 -27.21 15.83
C THR A 301 19.88 -26.98 16.18
N ASN A 302 20.67 -28.05 16.30
CA ASN A 302 22.14 -27.92 16.36
C ASN A 302 22.80 -27.75 14.97
N LEU A 303 22.01 -27.65 13.89
CA LEU A 303 22.55 -27.53 12.53
C LEU A 303 22.96 -26.07 12.23
N PRO A 304 24.18 -25.83 11.73
CA PRO A 304 24.57 -24.53 11.23
C PRO A 304 23.70 -24.15 10.04
N TYR A 305 23.41 -22.85 9.93
CA TYR A 305 22.80 -22.32 8.73
C TYR A 305 23.72 -22.53 7.51
N GLY A 306 23.21 -23.18 6.46
CA GLY A 306 23.94 -23.46 5.22
C GLY A 306 24.31 -24.94 5.02
N ASP A 307 24.33 -25.76 6.07
CA ASP A 307 24.62 -27.22 5.96
C ASP A 307 23.46 -28.05 5.39
N LYS A 308 22.25 -27.48 5.43
CA LYS A 308 21.01 -28.08 4.93
C LYS A 308 20.08 -26.96 4.44
N THR A 309 19.94 -26.78 3.12
CA THR A 309 19.13 -25.68 2.55
C THR A 309 17.64 -26.02 2.54
N TRP A 310 16.80 -25.02 2.75
CA TRP A 310 15.36 -25.10 2.52
C TRP A 310 15.13 -25.07 1.00
N SER A 311 15.16 -26.20 0.29
CA SER A 311 15.17 -26.17 -1.19
C SER A 311 13.78 -26.07 -1.81
N TYR A 312 13.48 -24.91 -2.41
CA TYR A 312 13.07 -24.80 -3.81
C TYR A 312 13.53 -23.41 -4.27
N ASP A 313 14.61 -23.35 -5.05
CA ASP A 313 15.20 -22.14 -5.63
C ASP A 313 15.33 -20.93 -4.69
N ASP A 314 16.11 -21.07 -3.62
CA ASP A 314 16.15 -20.06 -2.57
C ASP A 314 17.58 -19.72 -2.08
N ILE A 315 17.92 -18.45 -2.32
CA ILE A 315 18.30 -17.46 -1.29
C ILE A 315 19.78 -17.36 -0.90
N GLU A 316 20.31 -16.19 -1.25
CA GLU A 316 21.42 -15.39 -0.68
C GLU A 316 22.22 -15.99 0.49
N GLU A 317 23.54 -16.04 0.28
CA GLU A 317 24.57 -16.33 1.27
C GLU A 317 24.39 -15.50 2.56
N VAL A 318 24.40 -16.18 3.71
CA VAL A 318 24.66 -15.53 5.00
C VAL A 318 26.17 -15.33 5.12
N GLU A 319 26.60 -14.07 5.07
CA GLU A 319 28.00 -13.70 5.22
C GLU A 319 28.54 -13.98 6.63
N GLN A 320 29.72 -14.62 6.66
CA GLN A 320 30.69 -14.51 7.74
C GLN A 320 31.43 -13.16 7.67
N PRO A 321 31.94 -12.62 8.80
CA PRO A 321 32.47 -11.25 8.84
C PRO A 321 33.73 -11.11 7.97
N ARG A 322 33.67 -10.27 6.94
CA ARG A 322 34.81 -9.87 6.08
C ARG A 322 34.93 -8.35 5.98
N ASP A 323 36.15 -7.90 5.70
CA ASP A 323 36.74 -6.59 5.99
C ASP A 323 35.99 -5.30 5.57
N SER A 324 36.09 -4.31 6.45
CA SER A 324 35.46 -2.97 6.49
C SER A 324 35.67 -1.99 5.31
N GLU A 325 36.33 -2.39 4.22
CA GLU A 325 36.44 -1.57 3.01
C GLU A 325 35.47 -1.97 1.89
N GLN A 326 34.99 -3.22 1.90
CA GLN A 326 33.99 -3.72 0.95
C GLN A 326 32.55 -3.28 1.34
N GLU A 327 32.30 -3.09 2.64
CA GLU A 327 31.07 -2.53 3.22
C GLU A 327 30.65 -1.17 2.63
N ARG A 328 31.61 -0.39 2.12
CA ARG A 328 31.30 0.91 1.48
C ARG A 328 30.77 0.78 0.05
N ARG A 329 30.90 -0.38 -0.59
CA ARG A 329 30.42 -0.62 -1.97
C ARG A 329 29.17 -1.49 -2.05
N GLU A 330 28.91 -2.34 -1.07
CA GLU A 330 27.78 -3.30 -1.09
C GLU A 330 26.48 -2.78 -0.44
N ASN A 331 26.46 -1.53 0.04
CA ASN A 331 25.22 -0.86 0.50
C ASN A 331 24.25 -0.44 -0.63
N TYR A 332 24.56 -0.79 -1.87
CA TYR A 332 23.69 -0.61 -3.04
C TYR A 332 22.57 -1.66 -3.05
N VAL A 333 21.36 -1.23 -2.69
CA VAL A 333 20.00 -1.58 -3.21
C VAL A 333 19.71 -3.01 -3.71
N THR A 334 20.51 -4.03 -3.42
CA THR A 334 20.25 -5.41 -3.86
C THR A 334 19.11 -6.04 -3.08
N ASP A 335 18.96 -5.66 -1.81
CA ASP A 335 17.98 -6.26 -0.92
C ASP A 335 16.74 -5.36 -0.77
N CYS A 336 15.65 -5.75 -1.45
CA CYS A 336 14.33 -5.08 -1.42
C CYS A 336 13.61 -5.23 -0.05
N ARG A 337 14.35 -5.09 1.06
CA ARG A 337 13.90 -5.16 2.46
C ARG A 337 13.52 -3.79 3.02
N GLU A 338 12.64 -3.76 4.01
CA GLU A 338 12.21 -2.50 4.61
C GLU A 338 13.34 -1.75 5.31
N ARG A 339 13.44 -0.44 5.04
CA ARG A 339 14.31 0.51 5.74
C ARG A 339 13.49 1.72 6.15
N ILE A 340 13.56 2.14 7.41
CA ILE A 340 12.62 3.14 7.96
C ILE A 340 13.37 4.29 8.63
N ASP A 341 13.49 5.42 7.93
CA ASP A 341 13.70 6.72 8.58
C ASP A 341 12.38 7.18 9.25
N PRO A 342 12.35 7.45 10.58
CA PRO A 342 11.13 7.79 11.30
C PRO A 342 10.48 9.13 10.88
N ALA A 343 11.27 10.13 10.47
CA ALA A 343 10.73 11.42 10.05
C ALA A 343 10.08 11.30 8.67
N ILE A 344 10.71 10.54 7.77
CA ILE A 344 10.15 10.20 6.46
C ILE A 344 8.89 9.32 6.62
N ASP A 345 8.91 8.27 7.46
CA ASP A 345 7.74 7.42 7.74
C ASP A 345 6.55 8.24 8.22
N LYS A 346 6.80 9.19 9.14
CA LYS A 346 5.76 10.11 9.63
C LYS A 346 5.23 11.03 8.52
N ALA A 347 6.11 11.57 7.67
CA ALA A 347 5.71 12.42 6.55
C ALA A 347 4.82 11.66 5.54
N ILE A 348 5.22 10.45 5.18
CA ILE A 348 4.46 9.56 4.28
C ILE A 348 3.10 9.22 4.89
N ARG A 349 3.05 8.74 6.15
CA ARG A 349 1.77 8.43 6.83
C ARG A 349 0.81 9.61 6.90
N ASN A 350 1.33 10.82 7.14
CA ASN A 350 0.50 12.02 7.11
C ASN A 350 -0.11 12.24 5.72
N GLN A 351 0.64 11.97 4.64
CA GLN A 351 0.14 12.10 3.27
C GLN A 351 -0.88 11.03 2.91
N LEU A 352 -0.71 9.77 3.35
CA LEU A 352 -1.75 8.74 3.20
C LEU A 352 -3.08 9.21 3.81
N ILE A 353 -3.01 9.77 5.03
CA ILE A 353 -4.21 10.26 5.72
C ILE A 353 -4.79 11.49 5.02
N MET A 354 -3.97 12.47 4.64
CA MET A 354 -4.43 13.72 4.04
C MET A 354 -5.08 13.51 2.68
N GLN A 355 -4.51 12.64 1.85
CA GLN A 355 -4.98 12.37 0.50
C GLN A 355 -5.94 11.17 0.43
N ASN A 356 -6.20 10.50 1.56
CA ASN A 356 -7.00 9.27 1.65
C ASN A 356 -6.50 8.14 0.74
N LEU A 357 -5.19 7.91 0.71
CA LEU A 357 -4.59 6.92 -0.20
C LEU A 357 -4.81 5.49 0.31
N PRO A 358 -5.17 4.54 -0.58
CA PRO A 358 -5.37 3.14 -0.24
C PRO A 358 -4.06 2.47 0.17
N GLY A 359 -2.96 2.83 -0.50
CA GLY A 359 -1.61 2.37 -0.23
C GLY A 359 -0.59 3.17 -1.04
N VAL A 360 0.70 3.02 -0.72
CA VAL A 360 1.81 3.62 -1.47
C VAL A 360 3.11 2.88 -1.17
N SER A 361 3.95 2.69 -2.18
CA SER A 361 5.32 2.20 -2.05
C SER A 361 6.29 3.35 -2.30
N VAL A 362 7.23 3.56 -1.38
CA VAL A 362 8.15 4.71 -1.39
C VAL A 362 9.57 4.24 -1.14
N VAL A 363 10.50 4.71 -1.97
CA VAL A 363 11.94 4.62 -1.72
C VAL A 363 12.57 6.01 -1.80
N VAL A 364 13.37 6.36 -0.79
CA VAL A 364 14.13 7.62 -0.68
C VAL A 364 15.59 7.25 -0.55
N PHE A 365 16.43 7.89 -1.36
CA PHE A 365 17.86 7.63 -1.39
C PHE A 365 18.67 8.93 -1.37
N ARG A 366 19.92 8.83 -0.93
CA ARG A 366 20.86 9.95 -0.87
C ARG A 366 22.28 9.43 -1.00
N ASN A 367 23.10 10.09 -1.82
CA ASN A 367 24.49 9.68 -2.08
C ASN A 367 24.61 8.20 -2.47
N GLY A 368 23.63 7.64 -3.21
CA GLY A 368 23.60 6.23 -3.60
C GLY A 368 23.09 5.26 -2.52
N GLU A 369 22.74 5.73 -1.31
CA GLU A 369 22.25 4.89 -0.22
C GLU A 369 20.75 5.07 0.04
N ILE A 370 20.05 3.97 0.35
CA ILE A 370 18.63 4.01 0.73
C ILE A 370 18.46 4.56 2.15
N MET A 371 17.78 5.69 2.28
CA MET A 371 17.38 6.29 3.55
C MET A 371 16.05 5.72 4.07
N HIS A 372 15.12 5.43 3.17
CA HIS A 372 13.79 4.93 3.48
C HIS A 372 13.29 4.04 2.33
N GLN A 373 12.74 2.88 2.63
CA GLN A 373 12.20 1.94 1.65
C GLN A 373 11.09 1.15 2.32
N LYS A 374 9.84 1.42 1.92
CA LYS A 374 8.67 0.79 2.54
C LYS A 374 7.42 0.88 1.69
N ALA A 375 6.57 -0.14 1.80
CA ALA A 375 5.21 -0.13 1.32
C ALA A 375 4.21 0.10 2.46
N TYR A 376 3.14 0.83 2.17
CA TYR A 376 2.10 1.21 3.13
C TYR A 376 0.73 0.87 2.57
N GLY A 377 -0.20 0.52 3.48
CA GLY A 377 -1.59 0.32 3.13
C GLY A 377 -1.83 -0.93 2.29
N TYR A 378 -2.78 -0.82 1.37
CA TYR A 378 -3.31 -1.93 0.60
C TYR A 378 -3.08 -1.72 -0.89
N ARG A 379 -2.80 -2.81 -1.59
CA ARG A 379 -2.89 -2.89 -3.05
C ARG A 379 -4.35 -2.87 -3.50
N ASN A 380 -5.24 -3.53 -2.74
CA ASN A 380 -6.69 -3.54 -2.94
C ASN A 380 -7.40 -3.40 -1.57
N VAL A 381 -8.24 -2.36 -1.42
CA VAL A 381 -8.92 -2.07 -0.14
C VAL A 381 -10.12 -2.97 0.15
N ILE A 382 -10.73 -3.58 -0.87
CA ILE A 382 -11.89 -4.48 -0.72
C ILE A 382 -11.41 -5.82 -0.17
N ASP A 383 -10.41 -6.42 -0.79
CA ASP A 383 -9.84 -7.71 -0.38
C ASP A 383 -8.85 -7.57 0.78
N ARG A 384 -8.49 -6.34 1.12
CA ARG A 384 -7.46 -6.00 2.11
C ARG A 384 -6.11 -6.65 1.80
N ASP A 385 -5.78 -6.75 0.51
CA ASP A 385 -4.49 -7.22 0.03
C ASP A 385 -3.41 -6.18 0.36
N PRO A 386 -2.43 -6.48 1.23
CA PRO A 386 -1.41 -5.52 1.63
C PRO A 386 -0.52 -5.14 0.44
N LEU A 387 -0.17 -3.86 0.35
CA LEU A 387 0.85 -3.44 -0.61
C LEU A 387 2.24 -3.84 -0.07
N THR A 388 3.07 -4.43 -0.92
CA THR A 388 4.44 -4.87 -0.58
C THR A 388 5.48 -4.20 -1.47
N LEU A 389 6.74 -4.23 -1.06
CA LEU A 389 7.86 -3.73 -1.88
C LEU A 389 8.05 -4.56 -3.17
N ASN A 390 7.71 -5.85 -3.13
CA ASN A 390 7.76 -6.76 -4.27
C ASN A 390 6.50 -6.71 -5.15
N ALA A 391 5.56 -5.81 -4.85
CA ALA A 391 4.37 -5.65 -5.67
C ALA A 391 4.78 -5.17 -7.06
N MET A 392 4.49 -5.97 -8.06
CA MET A 392 4.63 -5.58 -9.45
C MET A 392 3.60 -4.50 -9.77
N MET A 393 4.06 -3.37 -10.31
CA MET A 393 3.23 -2.22 -10.65
C MET A 393 3.73 -1.51 -11.90
N ASP A 394 2.83 -0.92 -12.67
CA ASP A 394 3.19 -0.22 -13.89
C ASP A 394 4.01 1.03 -13.55
N TRP A 395 5.08 1.25 -14.28
CA TRP A 395 5.85 2.49 -14.17
C TRP A 395 5.16 3.64 -14.92
N ALA A 396 4.17 3.33 -15.76
CA ALA A 396 3.45 4.26 -16.60
C ALA A 396 4.44 5.17 -17.35
N SER A 397 4.15 6.46 -17.50
CA SER A 397 5.00 7.34 -18.31
C SER A 397 6.45 7.53 -17.85
N ILE A 398 6.88 6.99 -16.70
CA ILE A 398 8.31 6.88 -16.38
C ILE A 398 9.04 6.02 -17.43
N SER A 399 8.37 5.06 -18.08
CA SER A 399 8.90 4.25 -19.19
C SER A 399 9.58 5.08 -20.30
N LYS A 400 9.14 6.32 -20.52
CA LYS A 400 9.75 7.24 -21.50
C LYS A 400 11.22 7.51 -21.22
N SER A 401 11.59 7.60 -19.94
CA SER A 401 12.99 7.81 -19.55
C SER A 401 13.84 6.59 -19.89
N VAL A 402 13.31 5.37 -19.76
CA VAL A 402 13.99 4.13 -20.19
C VAL A 402 14.25 4.14 -21.69
N THR A 403 13.23 4.47 -22.50
CA THR A 403 13.40 4.62 -23.95
C THR A 403 14.38 5.73 -24.32
N ALA A 404 14.40 6.83 -23.57
CA ALA A 404 15.35 7.90 -23.79
C ALA A 404 16.79 7.47 -23.50
N VAL A 405 17.02 6.73 -22.40
CA VAL A 405 18.32 6.14 -22.09
C VAL A 405 18.78 5.22 -23.22
N ALA A 406 17.92 4.33 -23.72
CA ALA A 406 18.24 3.44 -24.84
C ALA A 406 18.65 4.22 -26.10
N ALA A 407 17.87 5.25 -26.49
CA ALA A 407 18.22 6.10 -27.63
C ALA A 407 19.56 6.82 -27.46
N MET A 408 19.89 7.24 -26.22
CA MET A 408 21.17 7.91 -25.96
C MET A 408 22.35 6.94 -25.92
N GLN A 409 22.17 5.72 -25.41
CA GLN A 409 23.19 4.67 -25.49
C GLN A 409 23.52 4.35 -26.95
N MET A 410 22.50 4.10 -27.79
CA MET A 410 22.72 3.86 -29.23
C MET A 410 23.35 5.05 -29.94
N HIS A 411 23.02 6.28 -29.53
CA HIS A 411 23.63 7.49 -30.09
C HIS A 411 25.13 7.63 -29.79
N LEU A 412 25.56 7.15 -28.63
CA LEU A 412 26.94 7.22 -28.19
C LEU A 412 27.77 6.02 -28.66
N ASP A 413 27.11 4.91 -28.98
CA ASP A 413 27.73 3.72 -29.53
C ASP A 413 28.19 3.97 -30.97
N GLN A 414 29.50 3.88 -31.22
CA GLN A 414 30.08 4.12 -32.53
C GLN A 414 29.85 2.97 -33.52
N ASP A 415 29.49 1.78 -33.03
CA ASP A 415 29.25 0.60 -33.84
C ASP A 415 27.80 0.52 -34.33
N ILE A 416 26.93 1.42 -33.85
CA ILE A 416 25.51 1.49 -34.23
C ILE A 416 25.27 2.73 -35.10
N ASP A 417 24.72 2.53 -36.29
CA ASP A 417 24.29 3.63 -37.16
C ASP A 417 22.99 4.26 -36.62
N PHE A 418 23.08 5.01 -35.53
CA PHE A 418 21.93 5.67 -34.90
C PHE A 418 22.37 7.01 -34.30
N THR A 419 21.86 8.13 -34.80
CA THR A 419 22.10 9.43 -34.14
C THR A 419 20.79 10.15 -33.86
N ILE A 420 20.72 10.88 -32.75
CA ILE A 420 19.49 11.60 -32.39
C ILE A 420 19.12 12.69 -33.42
N GLN A 421 20.06 13.12 -34.28
CA GLN A 421 19.77 14.03 -35.39
C GLN A 421 19.19 13.32 -36.62
N ASP A 422 19.20 12.00 -36.67
CA ASP A 422 18.63 11.25 -37.78
C ASP A 422 17.14 11.52 -37.92
N LEU A 423 16.68 11.55 -39.17
CA LEU A 423 15.26 11.48 -39.48
C LEU A 423 14.71 10.13 -39.07
N VAL A 424 13.53 10.12 -38.48
CA VAL A 424 12.86 8.89 -38.06
C VAL A 424 12.65 7.91 -39.23
N THR A 425 12.48 8.41 -40.46
CA THR A 425 12.34 7.61 -41.68
C THR A 425 13.58 6.81 -42.03
N LYS A 426 14.76 7.17 -41.50
CA LYS A 426 16.00 6.37 -41.63
C LYS A 426 15.86 5.04 -40.87
N HIS A 427 15.21 5.07 -39.71
CA HIS A 427 15.12 3.96 -38.76
C HIS A 427 13.72 3.36 -38.64
N CYS A 428 12.73 3.84 -39.38
CA CYS A 428 11.36 3.36 -39.28
C CYS A 428 10.67 3.46 -40.65
N ASN A 429 10.83 2.42 -41.48
CA ASN A 429 10.36 2.41 -42.87
C ASN A 429 8.82 2.44 -43.04
N TYR A 430 8.07 2.26 -41.95
CA TYR A 430 6.60 2.33 -41.93
C TYR A 430 6.07 3.64 -41.36
N TRP A 431 6.94 4.61 -41.05
CA TRP A 431 6.51 5.99 -40.86
C TRP A 431 6.32 6.65 -42.24
N PRO A 432 5.20 7.35 -42.49
CA PRO A 432 4.93 7.91 -43.82
C PRO A 432 5.90 9.06 -44.15
N ASN A 433 6.39 9.07 -45.39
CA ASN A 433 7.27 10.12 -45.91
C ASN A 433 6.57 11.50 -46.04
N SER A 434 5.24 11.51 -46.10
CA SER A 434 4.41 12.72 -46.05
C SER A 434 3.38 12.59 -44.93
N VAL A 435 3.31 13.62 -44.08
CA VAL A 435 2.39 13.67 -42.94
C VAL A 435 1.42 14.83 -43.10
N ASN A 436 0.18 14.61 -42.68
CA ASN A 436 -0.82 15.66 -42.62
C ASN A 436 -0.51 16.62 -41.46
N TYR A 437 -0.90 17.89 -41.56
CA TYR A 437 -0.79 18.85 -40.45
C TYR A 437 -2.04 19.71 -40.32
N THR A 438 -2.34 20.13 -39.08
CA THR A 438 -3.40 21.10 -38.82
C THR A 438 -2.84 22.53 -38.92
N SER A 439 -3.36 23.35 -39.84
CA SER A 439 -2.99 24.75 -39.96
C SER A 439 -3.50 25.57 -38.77
N ARG A 440 -3.01 26.80 -38.61
CA ARG A 440 -3.44 27.71 -37.53
C ARG A 440 -4.94 28.04 -37.59
N GLN A 441 -5.56 27.86 -38.76
CA GLN A 441 -6.99 28.04 -39.03
C GLN A 441 -7.79 26.74 -38.94
N GLY A 442 -7.16 25.62 -38.58
CA GLY A 442 -7.80 24.31 -38.44
C GLY A 442 -7.96 23.52 -39.74
N ALA A 443 -7.39 23.98 -40.85
CA ALA A 443 -7.43 23.25 -42.13
C ALA A 443 -6.36 22.14 -42.14
N ILE A 444 -6.70 20.97 -42.66
CA ILE A 444 -5.75 19.87 -42.86
C ILE A 444 -5.00 20.13 -44.17
N GLY A 445 -3.69 20.34 -44.09
CA GLY A 445 -2.80 20.44 -45.25
C GLY A 445 -1.87 19.23 -45.36
N ASN A 446 -1.23 19.07 -46.52
CA ASN A 446 -0.17 18.09 -46.77
C ASN A 446 1.10 18.86 -47.19
N ASP A 447 2.22 18.69 -46.46
CA ASP A 447 3.50 19.32 -46.79
C ASP A 447 4.65 18.32 -46.59
N ASN A 448 5.33 17.98 -47.68
CA ASN A 448 6.44 17.02 -47.71
C ASN A 448 7.65 17.44 -46.85
N ARG A 449 7.74 18.70 -46.41
CA ARG A 449 8.80 19.19 -45.52
C ARG A 449 8.53 18.88 -44.04
N LEU A 450 7.35 18.37 -43.71
CA LEU A 450 6.92 18.07 -42.34
C LEU A 450 7.15 16.61 -41.92
N GLY A 451 7.60 15.74 -42.82
CA GLY A 451 8.10 14.40 -42.50
C GLY A 451 9.46 14.39 -41.81
N ALA A 452 10.12 15.56 -41.67
CA ALA A 452 11.44 15.74 -41.06
C ALA A 452 11.40 15.69 -39.52
N ILE A 453 10.77 14.66 -38.94
CA ILE A 453 10.85 14.38 -37.51
C ILE A 453 12.20 13.74 -37.25
N THR A 454 13.04 14.39 -36.44
CA THR A 454 14.26 13.77 -35.93
C THR A 454 13.97 12.99 -34.65
N LEU A 455 14.84 12.05 -34.30
CA LEU A 455 14.74 11.34 -33.03
C LEU A 455 14.84 12.30 -31.83
N GLN A 456 15.63 13.37 -31.94
CA GLN A 456 15.69 14.45 -30.95
C GLN A 456 14.34 15.16 -30.78
N HIS A 457 13.56 15.37 -31.86
CA HIS A 457 12.21 15.91 -31.74
C HIS A 457 11.30 15.00 -30.91
N LEU A 458 11.45 13.67 -31.01
CA LEU A 458 10.69 12.70 -30.22
C LEU A 458 11.10 12.74 -28.75
N LEU A 459 12.41 12.67 -28.47
CA LEU A 459 12.99 12.77 -27.12
C LEU A 459 12.51 14.01 -26.35
N MET A 460 12.25 15.11 -27.06
CA MET A 460 11.88 16.40 -26.47
C MET A 460 10.38 16.70 -26.51
N ASN A 461 9.52 15.78 -26.99
CA ASN A 461 8.09 16.05 -27.21
C ASN A 461 7.83 17.27 -28.12
N ARG A 462 8.64 17.41 -29.18
CA ARG A 462 8.57 18.50 -30.17
C ARG A 462 8.22 18.02 -31.57
N SER A 463 7.79 16.77 -31.73
CA SER A 463 7.43 16.20 -33.03
C SER A 463 6.11 16.73 -33.60
N GLY A 464 5.22 17.26 -32.75
CA GLY A 464 3.86 17.63 -33.15
C GLY A 464 2.89 16.45 -33.19
N ILE A 465 3.34 15.23 -32.87
CA ILE A 465 2.47 14.05 -32.75
C ILE A 465 1.52 14.24 -31.57
N ASN A 466 0.24 13.86 -31.74
CA ASN A 466 -0.77 13.97 -30.70
C ASN A 466 -0.64 12.87 -29.62
N GLN A 467 -1.23 13.10 -28.45
CA GLN A 467 -1.39 12.12 -27.37
C GLN A 467 -2.69 11.31 -27.57
N TYR A 468 -2.79 10.10 -27.03
CA TYR A 468 -4.03 9.32 -27.04
C TYR A 468 -5.14 9.95 -26.16
N GLY A 469 -6.41 9.73 -26.53
CA GLY A 469 -7.68 10.33 -26.06
C GLY A 469 -7.77 11.04 -24.70
N ARG A 470 -8.14 12.33 -24.71
CA ARG A 470 -9.48 12.92 -24.46
C ARG A 470 -9.34 14.46 -24.42
N ALA A 471 -10.09 15.15 -25.28
CA ALA A 471 -10.57 16.53 -25.09
C ALA A 471 -9.57 17.69 -24.94
N PHE A 472 -8.44 17.72 -25.66
CA PHE A 472 -7.82 19.00 -26.05
C PHE A 472 -8.08 19.29 -27.53
N SER A 473 -9.17 20.02 -27.76
CA SER A 473 -9.45 20.92 -28.88
C SER A 473 -8.72 20.67 -30.22
N ARG A 474 -9.46 20.10 -31.19
CA ARG A 474 -9.35 20.33 -32.65
C ARG A 474 -8.18 19.73 -33.45
N SER A 475 -7.74 18.50 -33.17
CA SER A 475 -7.06 17.69 -34.20
C SER A 475 -7.60 16.27 -34.21
N PHE A 476 -8.46 16.00 -35.19
CA PHE A 476 -9.09 14.71 -35.44
C PHE A 476 -8.04 13.65 -35.85
N THR A 477 -8.06 12.48 -35.24
CA THR A 477 -7.61 11.27 -35.93
C THR A 477 -8.77 10.81 -36.80
N MET A 478 -8.76 11.21 -38.08
CA MET A 478 -9.71 10.71 -39.06
C MET A 478 -9.17 9.40 -39.64
N VAL A 479 -9.87 8.29 -39.37
CA VAL A 479 -9.75 7.08 -40.18
C VAL A 479 -11.01 7.03 -41.04
N GLY A 480 -10.96 7.60 -42.25
CA GLY A 480 -12.16 7.81 -43.05
C GLY A 480 -13.06 8.93 -42.49
N THR A 481 -14.39 8.75 -42.47
CA THR A 481 -15.37 9.75 -41.99
C THR A 481 -15.63 9.74 -40.49
N ASP A 482 -15.06 8.77 -39.76
CA ASP A 482 -15.43 8.51 -38.36
C ASP A 482 -14.32 8.95 -37.39
N SER A 483 -14.71 9.59 -36.29
CA SER A 483 -13.84 9.90 -35.16
C SER A 483 -13.68 8.65 -34.29
N VAL A 484 -12.48 8.08 -34.23
CA VAL A 484 -12.21 6.89 -33.40
C VAL A 484 -11.66 7.32 -32.05
N ASP A 485 -12.38 7.04 -30.97
CA ASP A 485 -11.85 7.14 -29.61
C ASP A 485 -10.82 6.01 -29.41
N PHE A 486 -9.55 6.37 -29.18
CA PHE A 486 -8.46 5.40 -28.98
C PHE A 486 -8.68 4.45 -27.79
N VAL A 487 -9.45 4.88 -26.78
CA VAL A 487 -9.78 4.09 -25.59
C VAL A 487 -10.93 3.09 -25.85
N THR A 488 -11.72 3.29 -26.91
CA THR A 488 -12.86 2.43 -27.25
C THR A 488 -12.58 1.49 -28.42
N SER A 489 -11.40 1.54 -29.05
CA SER A 489 -11.02 0.47 -29.99
C SER A 489 -10.86 -0.81 -29.17
N PRO A 490 -11.71 -1.82 -29.36
CA PRO A 490 -11.63 -3.03 -28.56
C PRO A 490 -10.24 -3.64 -28.75
N ALA A 491 -9.63 -4.06 -27.64
CA ALA A 491 -8.36 -4.78 -27.61
C ALA A 491 -8.31 -6.00 -28.54
N SER A 492 -9.45 -6.39 -29.14
CA SER A 492 -9.61 -7.44 -30.14
C SER A 492 -9.01 -7.17 -31.52
N THR A 493 -8.51 -5.96 -31.82
CA THR A 493 -7.88 -5.66 -33.13
C THR A 493 -6.35 -5.65 -33.09
N TYR A 494 -5.73 -5.83 -31.93
CA TYR A 494 -4.27 -5.96 -31.81
C TYR A 494 -3.89 -7.44 -31.94
N GLN A 495 -3.37 -7.81 -33.11
CA GLN A 495 -2.67 -9.09 -33.28
C GLN A 495 -1.23 -8.86 -32.81
N THR A 496 -0.91 -9.40 -31.64
CA THR A 496 0.46 -9.60 -31.20
C THR A 496 1.01 -10.84 -31.88
N ASP A 497 2.23 -10.75 -32.37
CA ASP A 497 3.02 -11.93 -32.67
C ASP A 497 3.64 -12.32 -31.31
N ASN A 498 3.21 -13.43 -30.71
CA ASN A 498 3.81 -14.01 -29.50
C ASN A 498 3.91 -13.11 -28.23
N ASN A 499 2.80 -12.51 -27.75
CA ASN A 499 2.73 -11.82 -26.43
C ASN A 499 3.79 -10.70 -26.20
N GLY A 500 4.26 -10.00 -27.24
CA GLY A 500 5.26 -8.93 -27.14
C GLY A 500 4.94 -7.62 -27.89
N PHE A 501 5.75 -6.57 -27.62
CA PHE A 501 5.67 -5.28 -28.31
C PHE A 501 5.85 -5.45 -29.82
N ASN A 502 4.85 -5.04 -30.60
CA ASN A 502 4.94 -4.99 -32.05
C ASN A 502 5.04 -3.51 -32.48
N ALA A 503 6.25 -3.09 -32.82
CA ALA A 503 6.58 -1.71 -33.14
C ALA A 503 5.75 -1.16 -34.32
N ARG A 504 5.56 -1.97 -35.37
CA ARG A 504 4.76 -1.61 -36.56
C ARG A 504 3.30 -1.39 -36.23
N SER A 505 2.69 -2.34 -35.51
CA SER A 505 1.29 -2.25 -35.05
C SER A 505 1.09 -1.07 -34.10
N SER A 506 2.07 -0.78 -33.24
CA SER A 506 2.06 0.38 -32.34
C SER A 506 2.07 1.71 -33.09
N VAL A 507 2.91 1.87 -34.12
CA VAL A 507 3.00 3.10 -34.92
C VAL A 507 1.80 3.29 -35.86
N ASN A 508 1.32 2.20 -36.49
CA ASN A 508 0.16 2.23 -37.40
C ASN A 508 -1.12 2.78 -36.76
N ARG A 509 -1.21 2.74 -35.43
CA ARG A 509 -2.32 3.30 -34.66
C ARG A 509 -2.46 4.81 -34.85
N PHE A 510 -1.36 5.55 -35.02
CA PHE A 510 -1.39 7.01 -35.07
C PHE A 510 -0.66 7.62 -36.27
N SER A 511 0.07 6.85 -37.08
CA SER A 511 0.88 7.36 -38.20
C SER A 511 0.09 8.16 -39.25
N ASN A 512 -1.22 7.94 -39.35
CA ASN A 512 -2.11 8.71 -40.24
C ASN A 512 -2.68 10.00 -39.60
N SER A 513 -2.39 10.27 -38.33
CA SER A 513 -2.89 11.45 -37.62
C SER A 513 -2.17 12.72 -38.07
N ALA A 514 -2.91 13.83 -38.16
CA ALA A 514 -2.31 15.12 -38.45
C ALA A 514 -1.44 15.62 -37.29
N LEU A 515 -0.27 16.18 -37.59
CA LEU A 515 0.56 16.85 -36.59
C LEU A 515 -0.12 18.15 -36.11
N ALA A 516 -0.04 18.42 -34.80
CA ALA A 516 -0.55 19.64 -34.19
C ALA A 516 0.25 20.89 -34.60
N PHE A 517 1.52 20.72 -34.96
CA PHE A 517 2.42 21.77 -35.43
C PHE A 517 3.64 21.16 -36.14
N GLN A 518 4.43 22.01 -36.80
CA GLN A 518 5.69 21.61 -37.44
C GLN A 518 6.72 21.06 -36.43
N PRO A 519 7.39 19.93 -36.70
CA PRO A 519 8.41 19.38 -35.82
C PRO A 519 9.47 20.42 -35.42
N GLY A 520 9.85 20.42 -34.15
CA GLY A 520 10.78 21.38 -33.56
C GLY A 520 10.15 22.73 -33.20
N ARG A 521 8.93 23.07 -33.64
CA ARG A 521 8.37 24.42 -33.43
C ARG A 521 7.87 24.66 -32.01
N ASN A 522 7.08 23.73 -31.47
CA ASN A 522 6.40 23.85 -30.18
C ASN A 522 6.60 22.57 -29.36
N TYR A 523 5.98 22.53 -28.17
CA TYR A 523 5.92 21.36 -27.31
C TYR A 523 4.51 20.80 -27.24
N ASN A 524 4.40 19.47 -27.35
CA ASN A 524 3.19 18.70 -27.10
C ASN A 524 3.60 17.37 -26.47
N TYR A 525 3.22 17.14 -25.22
CA TYR A 525 3.49 15.87 -24.56
C TYR A 525 2.82 14.72 -25.32
N THR A 526 3.59 13.71 -25.72
CA THR A 526 3.06 12.56 -26.46
C THR A 526 3.74 11.26 -26.08
N SER A 527 2.94 10.24 -25.81
CA SER A 527 3.40 8.85 -25.63
C SER A 527 3.56 8.17 -26.98
N PHE A 528 2.77 8.55 -27.99
CA PHE A 528 2.94 8.08 -29.35
C PHE A 528 4.27 8.52 -29.97
N GLY A 529 4.77 9.70 -29.63
CA GLY A 529 6.13 10.08 -30.01
C GLY A 529 7.19 9.11 -29.47
N PHE A 530 7.04 8.64 -28.23
CA PHE A 530 7.94 7.65 -27.66
C PHE A 530 7.75 6.25 -28.26
N ASN A 531 6.52 5.87 -28.64
CA ASN A 531 6.32 4.63 -29.39
C ASN A 531 7.06 4.64 -30.73
N LEU A 532 7.04 5.78 -31.43
CA LEU A 532 7.79 5.95 -32.67
C LEU A 532 9.31 5.91 -32.43
N LEU A 533 9.78 6.45 -31.30
CA LEU A 533 11.18 6.35 -30.91
C LEU A 533 11.57 4.89 -30.60
N GLY A 534 10.73 4.15 -29.88
CA GLY A 534 10.93 2.72 -29.62
C GLY A 534 10.93 1.89 -30.91
N ALA A 535 10.11 2.26 -31.90
CA ALA A 535 10.14 1.66 -33.24
C ALA A 535 11.45 1.94 -33.99
N ALA A 536 12.01 3.15 -33.86
CA ALA A 536 13.31 3.46 -34.44
C ALA A 536 14.44 2.67 -33.75
N ILE A 537 14.37 2.51 -32.42
CA ILE A 537 15.31 1.68 -31.67
C ILE A 537 15.18 0.20 -32.07
N GLU A 538 13.95 -0.31 -32.22
CA GLU A 538 13.66 -1.69 -32.63
C GLU A 538 14.38 -2.05 -33.93
N GLU A 539 14.27 -1.21 -34.96
CA GLU A 539 14.86 -1.48 -36.29
C GLU A 539 16.38 -1.27 -36.32
N ALA A 540 16.92 -0.38 -35.48
CA ALA A 540 18.35 -0.11 -35.42
C ALA A 540 19.10 -1.04 -34.44
N SER A 541 18.39 -1.67 -33.50
CA SER A 541 18.96 -2.58 -32.50
C SER A 541 19.22 -3.96 -33.12
N PRO A 542 20.36 -4.62 -32.83
CA PRO A 542 20.63 -5.98 -33.30
C PRO A 542 19.58 -7.02 -32.86
N ASN A 543 19.04 -6.86 -31.65
CA ASN A 543 18.13 -7.81 -30.99
C ASN A 543 16.73 -7.21 -30.75
N GLY A 544 16.46 -5.99 -31.22
CA GLY A 544 15.19 -5.28 -30.98
C GLY A 544 15.19 -4.43 -29.70
N TYR A 545 14.07 -3.74 -29.45
CA TYR A 545 13.93 -2.75 -28.39
C TYR A 545 13.85 -3.36 -26.99
N ILE A 546 13.10 -4.46 -26.83
CA ILE A 546 12.95 -5.12 -25.52
C ILE A 546 14.31 -5.64 -25.04
N ASP A 547 15.01 -6.37 -25.90
CA ASP A 547 16.30 -6.98 -25.57
C ASP A 547 17.36 -5.90 -25.32
N TRP A 548 17.37 -4.80 -26.11
CA TRP A 548 18.24 -3.66 -25.83
C TRP A 548 18.03 -3.12 -24.41
N VAL A 549 16.78 -2.91 -24.00
CA VAL A 549 16.47 -2.41 -22.66
C VAL A 549 16.87 -3.41 -21.58
N GLN A 550 16.66 -4.71 -21.79
CA GLN A 550 17.06 -5.73 -20.82
C GLN A 550 18.58 -5.77 -20.65
N GLU A 551 19.32 -5.97 -21.75
CA GLU A 551 20.77 -6.19 -21.76
C GLU A 551 21.57 -4.94 -21.38
N ASN A 552 21.15 -3.75 -21.84
CA ASN A 552 21.96 -2.52 -21.72
C ASN A 552 21.48 -1.57 -20.63
N ILE A 553 20.30 -1.80 -20.03
CA ILE A 553 19.72 -0.94 -19.00
C ILE A 553 19.32 -1.74 -17.77
N ALA A 554 18.52 -2.80 -17.93
CA ALA A 554 17.98 -3.55 -16.79
C ALA A 554 19.06 -4.36 -16.08
N GLU A 555 19.82 -5.17 -16.82
CA GLU A 555 20.89 -5.99 -16.24
C GLU A 555 21.99 -5.14 -15.58
N PRO A 556 22.53 -4.06 -16.21
CA PRO A 556 23.57 -3.24 -15.58
C PRO A 556 23.10 -2.49 -14.33
N ALA A 557 21.81 -2.16 -14.25
CA ALA A 557 21.22 -1.52 -13.07
C ALA A 557 20.55 -2.50 -12.10
N ASP A 558 20.74 -3.82 -12.29
CA ASP A 558 20.19 -4.89 -11.45
C ASP A 558 18.64 -4.83 -11.30
N MET A 559 17.93 -4.54 -12.39
CA MET A 559 16.47 -4.47 -12.45
C MET A 559 15.86 -5.76 -12.98
N SER A 560 16.13 -6.87 -12.29
CA SER A 560 15.79 -8.23 -12.73
C SER A 560 14.28 -8.52 -12.86
N LEU A 561 13.41 -7.66 -12.31
CA LEU A 561 11.96 -7.82 -12.39
C LEU A 561 11.33 -6.94 -13.49
N LEU A 562 12.10 -6.07 -14.14
CA LEU A 562 11.61 -5.22 -15.21
C LEU A 562 11.11 -6.05 -16.39
N LYS A 563 9.83 -5.90 -16.74
CA LYS A 563 9.22 -6.65 -17.83
C LYS A 563 8.15 -5.83 -18.57
N VAL A 564 7.76 -6.35 -19.73
CA VAL A 564 6.61 -5.82 -20.48
C VAL A 564 5.34 -6.06 -19.68
N LEU A 565 4.51 -5.02 -19.54
CA LEU A 565 3.18 -5.15 -18.95
C LEU A 565 2.30 -6.04 -19.84
N THR A 566 2.08 -7.27 -19.39
CA THR A 566 1.27 -8.29 -20.09
C THR A 566 -0.04 -8.62 -19.35
N GLU A 567 -0.12 -8.28 -18.06
CA GLU A 567 -1.28 -8.56 -17.22
C GLU A 567 -2.40 -7.55 -17.42
N ARG A 568 -3.59 -8.07 -17.72
CA ARG A 568 -4.85 -7.31 -17.71
C ARG A 568 -5.42 -7.34 -16.29
N ASN A 569 -6.20 -6.31 -15.93
CA ASN A 569 -7.05 -6.30 -14.74
C ASN A 569 -6.33 -6.14 -13.40
N ARG A 570 -5.23 -5.40 -13.33
CA ARG A 570 -4.67 -5.01 -12.03
C ARG A 570 -5.51 -3.92 -11.39
N ASP A 571 -6.01 -4.21 -10.20
CA ASP A 571 -6.83 -3.28 -9.44
C ASP A 571 -6.04 -2.02 -9.05
N GLY A 572 -6.75 -0.91 -9.10
CA GLY A 572 -6.34 0.39 -8.63
C GLY A 572 -7.56 1.22 -8.26
N HIS A 573 -7.34 2.42 -7.71
CA HIS A 573 -8.41 3.17 -7.09
C HIS A 573 -8.64 4.53 -7.74
N ARG A 574 -9.91 4.89 -7.91
CA ARG A 574 -10.33 6.20 -8.42
C ARG A 574 -11.56 6.71 -7.68
N TYR A 575 -11.75 8.01 -7.65
CA TYR A 575 -13.03 8.58 -7.24
C TYR A 575 -13.98 8.63 -8.42
N LEU A 576 -15.24 8.26 -8.21
CA LEU A 576 -16.31 8.52 -9.16
C LEU A 576 -16.76 9.98 -9.08
N LYS A 577 -17.63 10.40 -10.01
CA LYS A 577 -18.17 11.77 -10.05
C LYS A 577 -18.95 12.16 -8.80
N ASP A 578 -19.45 11.17 -8.08
CA ASP A 578 -20.15 11.28 -6.81
C ASP A 578 -19.21 11.19 -5.60
N GLY A 579 -17.89 11.20 -5.80
CA GLY A 579 -16.91 11.14 -4.71
C GLY A 579 -16.78 9.79 -4.02
N ILE A 580 -17.48 8.74 -4.49
CA ILE A 580 -17.31 7.36 -3.99
C ILE A 580 -16.02 6.76 -4.56
N LEU A 581 -15.26 6.08 -3.70
CA LEU A 581 -14.09 5.33 -4.12
C LEU A 581 -14.50 4.06 -4.89
N ASP A 582 -13.94 3.88 -6.08
CA ASP A 582 -14.19 2.76 -6.98
C ASP A 582 -12.88 2.01 -7.29
N ILE A 583 -13.00 0.71 -7.54
CA ILE A 583 -11.89 -0.09 -8.06
C ILE A 583 -11.93 -0.05 -9.58
N HIS A 584 -10.82 0.39 -10.18
CA HIS A 584 -10.62 0.39 -11.61
C HIS A 584 -9.47 -0.52 -11.99
N GLN A 585 -9.66 -1.27 -13.06
CA GLN A 585 -8.73 -2.29 -13.53
C GLN A 585 -7.85 -1.77 -14.66
N SER A 586 -6.57 -2.15 -14.67
CA SER A 586 -5.65 -1.78 -15.75
C SER A 586 -6.09 -2.30 -17.12
N TYR A 587 -5.82 -1.49 -18.15
CA TYR A 587 -5.88 -1.91 -19.54
C TYR A 587 -4.56 -2.58 -19.97
N ASN A 588 -4.57 -3.23 -21.13
CA ASN A 588 -3.32 -3.68 -21.76
C ASN A 588 -2.60 -2.46 -22.39
N TYR A 589 -1.40 -2.15 -21.91
CA TYR A 589 -0.55 -1.05 -22.42
C TYR A 589 0.65 -1.53 -23.25
N GLU A 590 0.69 -2.79 -23.68
CA GLU A 590 1.72 -3.36 -24.56
C GLU A 590 1.94 -2.53 -25.84
N SER A 591 0.85 -2.07 -26.46
CA SER A 591 0.90 -1.21 -27.65
C SER A 591 1.53 0.17 -27.40
N VAL A 592 1.77 0.56 -26.14
CA VAL A 592 2.43 1.79 -25.75
C VAL A 592 3.66 1.51 -24.86
N LEU A 593 4.29 0.33 -25.00
CA LEU A 593 5.45 -0.08 -24.19
C LEU A 593 6.51 1.03 -24.03
N PRO A 594 7.07 1.64 -25.11
CA PRO A 594 8.05 2.71 -24.97
C PRO A 594 7.50 3.98 -24.28
N GLY A 595 6.21 4.26 -24.48
CA GLY A 595 5.54 5.42 -23.89
C GLY A 595 5.09 5.23 -22.44
N GLY A 596 4.87 3.99 -21.98
CA GLY A 596 4.28 3.75 -20.67
C GLY A 596 4.08 2.30 -20.21
N GLY A 597 4.48 1.29 -20.99
CA GLY A 597 4.10 -0.11 -20.71
C GLY A 597 5.15 -0.95 -19.97
N TRP A 598 6.19 -0.34 -19.39
CA TRP A 598 7.12 -1.08 -18.52
C TRP A 598 6.51 -1.30 -17.13
N GLU A 599 6.75 -2.48 -16.58
CA GLU A 599 6.24 -2.93 -15.29
C GLU A 599 7.39 -3.49 -14.45
N SER A 600 7.51 -3.04 -13.19
CA SER A 600 8.42 -3.65 -12.22
C SER A 600 8.01 -3.29 -10.78
N THR A 601 8.87 -3.58 -9.81
CA THR A 601 8.74 -3.19 -8.41
C THR A 601 9.16 -1.73 -8.18
N ILE A 602 8.87 -1.22 -6.98
CA ILE A 602 9.41 0.07 -6.52
C ILE A 602 10.93 0.02 -6.34
N CYS A 603 11.50 -1.15 -6.02
CA CYS A 603 12.93 -1.33 -5.78
C CYS A 603 13.70 -1.20 -7.09
N ASP A 604 13.25 -1.85 -8.16
CA ASP A 604 13.84 -1.67 -9.51
C ASP A 604 13.73 -0.22 -9.97
N LEU A 605 12.61 0.46 -9.67
CA LEU A 605 12.46 1.87 -10.03
C LEU A 605 13.45 2.76 -9.25
N ALA A 606 13.74 2.40 -7.99
CA ALA A 606 14.76 3.08 -7.21
C ALA A 606 16.15 2.87 -7.81
N LYS A 607 16.51 1.62 -8.15
CA LYS A 607 17.77 1.26 -8.83
C LYS A 607 17.95 2.06 -10.11
N TYR A 608 16.93 2.07 -10.98
CA TYR A 608 16.89 2.90 -12.18
C TYR A 608 17.18 4.38 -11.90
N ALA A 609 16.48 4.95 -10.92
CA ALA A 609 16.58 6.37 -10.59
C ALA A 609 17.97 6.74 -10.07
N MET A 610 18.60 5.90 -9.24
CA MET A 610 19.96 6.14 -8.76
C MET A 610 20.98 5.99 -9.87
N ALA A 611 20.88 4.94 -10.69
CA ALA A 611 21.79 4.71 -11.81
C ALA A 611 21.74 5.88 -12.81
N LEU A 612 20.53 6.35 -13.13
CA LEU A 612 20.33 7.50 -14.00
C LEU A 612 20.90 8.79 -13.39
N SER A 613 20.67 9.00 -12.09
CA SER A 613 21.15 10.17 -11.35
C SER A 613 22.67 10.21 -11.24
N ASN A 614 23.31 9.07 -11.00
CA ASN A 614 24.76 8.89 -10.93
C ASN A 614 25.47 8.92 -12.31
N GLY A 615 24.72 8.81 -13.41
CA GLY A 615 25.32 8.73 -14.75
C GLY A 615 25.93 7.36 -15.08
N GLU A 616 25.37 6.29 -14.53
CA GLU A 616 25.86 4.92 -14.76
C GLU A 616 25.57 4.42 -16.19
N PHE A 617 24.50 4.92 -16.83
CA PHE A 617 24.13 4.51 -18.18
C PHE A 617 24.96 5.15 -19.30
N PHE A 618 25.55 6.32 -19.04
CA PHE A 618 26.43 7.07 -19.95
C PHE A 618 27.08 8.23 -19.19
N ASP A 619 28.28 8.62 -19.62
CA ASP A 619 28.97 9.78 -19.07
C ASP A 619 28.14 11.06 -19.29
N GLN A 620 27.57 11.61 -18.22
CA GLN A 620 26.73 12.80 -18.27
C GLN A 620 27.50 14.04 -18.78
N SER A 621 28.84 14.04 -18.72
CA SER A 621 29.65 15.12 -19.31
C SER A 621 29.60 15.12 -20.84
N GLN A 622 29.24 13.99 -21.45
CA GLN A 622 29.14 13.83 -22.90
C GLN A 622 27.76 14.21 -23.45
N LEU A 623 26.72 14.29 -22.62
CA LEU A 623 25.37 14.61 -23.05
C LEU A 623 24.66 15.61 -22.16
N SER A 624 24.17 16.66 -22.81
CA SER A 624 23.36 17.71 -22.21
C SER A 624 21.89 17.28 -22.00
N MET A 625 21.63 16.03 -21.58
CA MET A 625 20.25 15.51 -21.44
C MET A 625 19.36 16.39 -20.56
N TRP A 626 19.97 17.00 -19.56
CA TRP A 626 19.32 17.89 -18.59
C TRP A 626 19.58 19.38 -18.87
N ASP A 627 20.19 19.72 -20.01
CA ASP A 627 20.52 21.10 -20.33
C ASP A 627 19.26 21.89 -20.68
N THR A 628 18.91 22.76 -19.74
CA THR A 628 17.76 23.68 -19.78
C THR A 628 17.71 24.56 -21.04
N ARG A 629 18.81 24.75 -21.77
CA ARG A 629 18.85 25.48 -23.06
C ARG A 629 18.06 24.78 -24.14
N PHE A 630 18.02 23.44 -24.13
CA PHE A 630 17.28 22.65 -25.11
C PHE A 630 15.83 22.42 -24.66
N GLY A 631 15.57 22.33 -23.35
CA GLY A 631 14.25 22.01 -22.80
C GLY A 631 13.21 23.14 -22.88
N ARG A 632 13.62 24.42 -22.91
CA ARG A 632 12.69 25.56 -22.93
C ARG A 632 11.90 25.63 -24.23
N SER A 633 10.60 25.38 -24.13
CA SER A 633 9.68 25.44 -25.26
C SER A 633 8.39 26.15 -24.87
N THR A 634 7.86 26.97 -25.78
CA THR A 634 6.58 27.66 -25.60
C THR A 634 5.44 26.71 -25.96
N ALA A 635 4.59 26.36 -24.99
CA ALA A 635 3.29 25.77 -25.24
C ALA A 635 2.25 26.88 -25.43
N PHE A 636 1.44 26.78 -26.48
CA PHE A 636 0.29 27.65 -26.70
C PHE A 636 -0.92 27.04 -25.99
N ARG A 637 -1.44 27.72 -24.97
CA ARG A 637 -2.80 27.47 -24.47
C ARG A 637 -3.73 28.40 -25.23
N ASP A 638 -4.85 27.89 -25.74
CA ASP A 638 -5.88 28.69 -26.37
C ASP A 638 -6.45 29.72 -25.37
N GLY A 639 -5.94 30.96 -25.45
CA GLY A 639 -6.53 32.13 -24.81
C GLY A 639 -6.17 32.43 -23.34
N THR A 640 -5.22 31.74 -22.70
CA THR A 640 -4.88 32.02 -21.27
C THR A 640 -3.39 32.16 -20.91
N GLY A 641 -2.46 32.05 -21.86
CA GLY A 641 -1.04 32.35 -21.63
C GLY A 641 -0.04 31.33 -22.22
N THR A 642 1.25 31.69 -22.18
CA THR A 642 2.38 30.85 -22.63
C THR A 642 2.89 30.03 -21.45
N ILE A 643 2.90 28.70 -21.55
CA ILE A 643 3.57 27.84 -20.57
C ILE A 643 4.96 27.51 -21.14
N THR A 644 6.01 27.74 -20.35
CA THR A 644 7.34 27.21 -20.67
C THR A 644 7.43 25.81 -20.08
N SER A 645 7.46 24.78 -20.93
CA SER A 645 7.77 23.42 -20.48
C SER A 645 9.29 23.28 -20.43
N ASN A 646 9.82 22.69 -19.35
CA ASN A 646 11.22 22.28 -19.27
C ASN A 646 11.25 20.74 -19.36
N TYR A 647 11.05 20.22 -20.56
CA TYR A 647 11.01 18.79 -20.85
C TYR A 647 12.08 18.43 -21.87
N GLY A 648 12.76 17.32 -21.66
CA GLY A 648 13.76 16.81 -22.59
C GLY A 648 14.16 15.39 -22.21
N TYR A 649 14.43 14.56 -23.22
CA TYR A 649 14.95 13.20 -23.06
C TYR A 649 14.14 12.35 -22.07
N GLY A 650 12.81 12.37 -22.22
CA GLY A 650 11.92 11.54 -21.40
C GLY A 650 11.72 12.00 -19.95
N VAL A 651 12.26 13.16 -19.56
CA VAL A 651 12.14 13.74 -18.20
C VAL A 651 11.77 15.22 -18.22
N ASN A 652 11.28 15.70 -17.08
CA ASN A 652 11.24 17.13 -16.76
C ASN A 652 12.50 17.51 -16.00
N HIS A 653 12.93 18.77 -16.12
CA HIS A 653 14.08 19.29 -15.38
C HIS A 653 13.90 20.77 -15.03
N ALA A 654 14.49 21.22 -13.92
CA ALA A 654 14.47 22.63 -13.53
C ALA A 654 15.64 22.96 -12.60
N GLY A 655 16.02 24.24 -12.56
CA GLY A 655 17.17 24.69 -11.78
C GLY A 655 18.50 24.42 -12.48
N THR A 656 19.59 24.70 -11.77
CA THR A 656 20.98 24.51 -12.22
C THR A 656 21.87 24.19 -11.01
N GLY A 657 23.06 23.63 -11.25
CA GLY A 657 24.00 23.28 -10.18
C GLY A 657 23.38 22.32 -9.16
N THR A 658 23.54 22.62 -7.87
CA THR A 658 22.96 21.82 -6.78
C THR A 658 21.43 21.89 -6.69
N ASN A 659 20.80 22.85 -7.38
CA ASN A 659 19.35 22.99 -7.45
C ASN A 659 18.76 22.33 -8.73
N LEU A 660 19.60 21.74 -9.58
CA LEU A 660 19.12 20.98 -10.74
C LEU A 660 18.36 19.76 -10.25
N ARG A 661 17.07 19.72 -10.54
CA ARG A 661 16.18 18.61 -10.21
C ARG A 661 15.63 17.99 -11.48
N ILE A 662 15.53 16.67 -11.49
CA ILE A 662 15.03 15.86 -12.60
C ILE A 662 13.83 15.06 -12.11
N TRP A 663 12.75 15.02 -12.88
CA TRP A 663 11.57 14.23 -12.49
C TRP A 663 10.70 13.78 -13.66
N HIS A 664 9.95 12.70 -13.45
CA HIS A 664 8.84 12.33 -14.31
C HIS A 664 7.73 11.70 -13.48
N GLY A 665 6.48 12.06 -13.79
CA GLY A 665 5.30 11.41 -13.24
C GLY A 665 4.72 10.39 -14.21
N GLY A 666 4.16 9.30 -13.71
CA GLY A 666 3.37 8.36 -14.49
C GLY A 666 1.93 8.34 -14.03
N LYS A 667 1.02 8.13 -14.98
CA LYS A 667 -0.41 7.94 -14.75
C LYS A 667 -0.92 6.89 -15.72
N HIS A 668 -1.56 5.87 -15.17
CA HIS A 668 -2.50 4.99 -15.87
C HIS A 668 -3.87 5.11 -15.19
N ASP A 669 -4.86 4.35 -15.66
CA ASP A 669 -6.23 4.45 -15.16
C ASP A 669 -6.42 3.77 -13.78
N ASN A 670 -5.41 3.02 -13.32
CA ASN A 670 -5.39 2.33 -12.03
C ASN A 670 -4.33 2.88 -11.05
N LEU A 671 -3.32 3.63 -11.49
CA LEU A 671 -2.21 4.04 -10.62
C LEU A 671 -1.54 5.36 -10.98
N ARG A 672 -0.73 5.85 -10.04
CA ARG A 672 0.24 6.94 -10.19
C ARG A 672 1.63 6.44 -9.83
N SER A 673 2.62 6.91 -10.56
CA SER A 673 4.04 6.75 -10.24
C SER A 673 4.75 8.11 -10.28
N PHE A 674 5.85 8.24 -9.56
CA PHE A 674 6.65 9.46 -9.53
C PHE A 674 8.11 9.13 -9.26
N MET A 675 9.00 9.68 -10.07
CA MET A 675 10.45 9.62 -9.90
C MET A 675 10.98 11.05 -9.87
N HIS A 676 11.76 11.40 -8.86
CA HIS A 676 12.39 12.71 -8.72
C HIS A 676 13.75 12.60 -8.04
N PHE A 677 14.79 13.23 -8.59
CA PHE A 677 16.14 13.21 -8.00
C PHE A 677 16.95 14.47 -8.34
N PHE A 678 18.04 14.65 -7.61
CA PHE A 678 19.05 15.69 -7.75
C PHE A 678 20.38 15.05 -8.15
N PRO A 679 20.86 15.23 -9.40
CA PRO A 679 22.11 14.62 -9.84
C PRO A 679 23.34 15.09 -9.05
N SER A 680 23.29 16.29 -8.45
CA SER A 680 24.44 16.89 -7.77
C SER A 680 24.95 16.09 -6.56
N ASP A 681 24.07 15.38 -5.87
CA ASP A 681 24.40 14.59 -4.67
C ASP A 681 23.66 13.25 -4.64
N ASN A 682 23.15 12.81 -5.79
CA ASN A 682 22.36 11.60 -5.93
C ASN A 682 21.28 11.43 -4.83
N THR A 683 20.56 12.52 -4.52
CA THR A 683 19.42 12.50 -3.59
C THR A 683 18.14 12.37 -4.39
N GLY A 684 17.28 11.43 -4.04
CA GLY A 684 16.04 11.21 -4.79
C GLY A 684 14.95 10.45 -4.04
N ILE A 685 13.80 10.38 -4.68
CA ILE A 685 12.62 9.66 -4.24
C ILE A 685 11.90 9.04 -5.44
N VAL A 686 11.46 7.80 -5.26
CA VAL A 686 10.51 7.13 -6.14
C VAL A 686 9.28 6.71 -5.36
N ILE A 687 8.12 6.83 -6.00
CA ILE A 687 6.82 6.57 -5.39
C ILE A 687 5.92 5.85 -6.40
N ILE A 688 5.26 4.77 -6.00
CA ILE A 688 4.16 4.15 -6.77
C ILE A 688 2.94 4.00 -5.87
N CYS A 689 1.78 4.39 -6.36
CA CYS A 689 0.52 4.39 -5.63
C CYS A 689 -0.60 3.80 -6.51
N PRO A 690 -1.34 2.77 -6.06
CA PRO A 690 -2.48 2.20 -6.77
C PRO A 690 -3.72 3.10 -6.66
N ALA A 691 -3.56 4.41 -6.88
CA ALA A 691 -4.64 5.38 -6.88
C ALA A 691 -4.36 6.50 -7.89
N VAL A 692 -5.24 6.69 -8.86
CA VAL A 692 -5.07 7.70 -9.92
C VAL A 692 -5.13 9.13 -9.41
N TYR A 693 -5.75 9.33 -8.25
CA TYR A 693 -5.96 10.62 -7.63
C TYR A 693 -4.82 11.07 -6.72
N ALA A 694 -3.77 10.25 -6.57
CA ALA A 694 -2.67 10.54 -5.67
C ALA A 694 -1.81 11.73 -6.14
N ASP A 695 -1.59 12.68 -5.24
CA ASP A 695 -0.66 13.79 -5.40
C ASP A 695 0.72 13.42 -4.85
N LEU A 696 1.44 12.63 -5.67
CA LEU A 696 2.77 12.13 -5.35
C LEU A 696 3.84 13.24 -5.26
N PRO A 697 3.82 14.30 -6.09
CA PRO A 697 4.76 15.40 -5.93
C PRO A 697 4.60 16.14 -4.59
N ARG A 698 3.37 16.36 -4.11
CA ARG A 698 3.12 16.88 -2.75
C ARG A 698 3.69 15.96 -1.67
N MET A 699 3.56 14.64 -1.85
CA MET A 699 4.17 13.67 -0.94
C MET A 699 5.70 13.76 -0.95
N ALA A 700 6.31 13.81 -2.14
CA ALA A 700 7.76 13.97 -2.29
C ALA A 700 8.28 15.24 -1.62
N ARG A 701 7.62 16.39 -1.82
CA ARG A 701 7.93 17.65 -1.12
C ARG A 701 7.90 17.47 0.40
N ALA A 702 6.84 16.86 0.94
CA ALA A 702 6.72 16.64 2.38
C ALA A 702 7.84 15.74 2.93
N VAL A 703 8.27 14.73 2.16
CA VAL A 703 9.39 13.87 2.51
C VAL A 703 10.72 14.63 2.51
N TYR A 704 11.03 15.38 1.46
CA TYR A 704 12.26 16.19 1.40
C TYR A 704 12.35 17.19 2.56
N LEU A 705 11.26 17.92 2.82
CA LEU A 705 11.19 18.89 3.92
C LEU A 705 11.33 18.23 5.30
N SER A 706 10.87 16.98 5.48
CA SER A 706 10.97 16.26 6.76
C SER A 706 12.41 16.01 7.23
N ARG A 707 13.36 16.00 6.29
CA ARG A 707 14.81 15.84 6.55
C ARG A 707 15.63 17.06 6.13
N GLY A 708 15.00 18.16 5.72
CA GLY A 708 15.68 19.36 5.24
C GLY A 708 16.48 19.16 3.95
N LEU A 709 16.14 18.15 3.16
CA LEU A 709 16.81 17.82 1.91
C LEU A 709 16.39 18.83 0.84
N HIS A 710 17.34 19.59 0.29
CA HIS A 710 17.09 20.57 -0.78
C HIS A 710 15.95 21.55 -0.46
N ALA A 711 15.76 21.92 0.80
CA ALA A 711 14.59 22.68 1.28
C ALA A 711 14.37 24.02 0.54
N ASN A 712 15.47 24.68 0.17
CA ASN A 712 15.48 25.92 -0.61
C ASN A 712 14.78 25.81 -1.98
N VAL A 713 14.70 24.59 -2.53
CA VAL A 713 14.00 24.29 -3.79
C VAL A 713 12.48 24.19 -3.57
N PHE A 714 12.04 23.86 -2.36
CA PHE A 714 10.64 23.59 -2.00
C PHE A 714 9.97 24.72 -1.20
N ASP A 715 10.70 25.79 -0.89
CA ASP A 715 10.23 26.97 -0.13
C ASP A 715 9.30 27.90 -0.94
N ARG A 716 9.19 27.70 -2.25
CA ARG A 716 8.23 28.43 -3.10
C ARG A 716 7.11 27.48 -3.52
N ASP A 717 5.86 27.83 -3.19
CA ASP A 717 4.67 26.99 -3.37
C ASP A 717 4.29 26.71 -4.85
N GLU A 718 4.99 27.30 -5.83
CA GLU A 718 4.53 27.36 -7.23
C GLU A 718 4.95 26.17 -8.12
N ASP A 719 5.89 25.32 -7.67
CA ASP A 719 6.51 24.30 -8.53
C ASP A 719 5.79 22.93 -8.54
N PHE A 720 4.81 22.72 -7.66
CA PHE A 720 4.04 21.48 -7.54
C PHE A 720 2.55 21.72 -7.73
N ASN A 721 2.20 22.43 -8.80
CA ASN A 721 0.81 22.56 -9.21
C ASN A 721 0.37 21.25 -9.89
N THR A 722 0.15 20.20 -9.09
CA THR A 722 -0.41 18.94 -9.61
C THR A 722 -1.93 19.04 -9.63
N PRO A 723 -2.59 18.60 -10.72
CA PRO A 723 -4.02 18.44 -10.72
C PRO A 723 -4.40 17.46 -9.61
N THR A 724 -5.19 17.94 -8.66
CA THR A 724 -6.20 17.17 -7.93
C THR A 724 -6.66 16.00 -8.79
N GLY A 725 -6.72 14.80 -8.24
CA GLY A 725 -7.08 13.54 -8.91
C GLY A 725 -8.41 13.45 -9.65
N CYS A 726 -9.07 14.59 -9.84
CA CYS A 726 -10.27 14.81 -10.60
C CYS A 726 -10.01 14.85 -12.10
N GLU A 727 -10.47 13.82 -12.79
CA GLU A 727 -10.48 13.77 -14.24
C GLU A 727 -11.54 14.71 -14.82
N ALA A 728 -11.40 15.08 -16.10
CA ALA A 728 -12.28 16.04 -16.74
C ALA A 728 -13.75 15.58 -16.78
N ASP A 729 -13.99 14.28 -16.81
CA ASP A 729 -15.31 13.65 -16.79
C ASP A 729 -15.93 13.59 -15.38
N MET A 730 -15.14 13.77 -14.32
CA MET A 730 -15.58 13.86 -12.92
C MET A 730 -16.18 15.24 -12.56
N ARG A 731 -16.27 16.16 -13.51
CA ARG A 731 -16.86 17.51 -13.33
C ARG A 731 -18.37 17.59 -13.64
N SER A 732 -19.08 16.46 -13.73
CA SER A 732 -20.53 16.49 -14.01
C SER A 732 -21.33 17.04 -12.82
N GLY A 733 -22.51 17.61 -13.10
CA GLY A 733 -23.40 18.20 -12.09
C GLY A 733 -24.39 17.20 -11.46
N GLU A 734 -24.12 15.89 -11.51
CA GLU A 734 -25.02 14.88 -10.93
C GLU A 734 -25.06 14.94 -9.40
N ASN A 735 -23.94 15.30 -8.77
CA ASN A 735 -23.85 15.60 -7.35
C ASN A 735 -23.32 17.01 -7.17
N GLU A 736 -23.94 17.73 -6.24
CA GLU A 736 -23.72 19.15 -6.02
C GLU A 736 -23.34 19.37 -4.55
N PHE A 737 -22.23 20.07 -4.31
CA PHE A 737 -21.65 20.26 -2.98
C PHE A 737 -21.60 21.73 -2.62
N THR A 738 -21.98 22.08 -1.40
CA THR A 738 -21.66 23.38 -0.81
C THR A 738 -20.77 23.16 0.39
N ALA A 739 -19.87 24.10 0.61
CA ALA A 739 -18.87 24.01 1.66
C ALA A 739 -18.58 25.41 2.20
N ILE A 740 -18.28 25.45 3.50
CA ILE A 740 -17.91 26.67 4.21
C ILE A 740 -16.50 26.52 4.74
N TRP A 741 -15.62 27.45 4.35
CA TRP A 741 -14.26 27.52 4.83
C TRP A 741 -14.04 28.74 5.72
N ARG A 742 -13.31 28.58 6.82
CA ARG A 742 -12.97 29.68 7.74
C ARG A 742 -11.48 29.71 8.02
N LYS A 743 -10.88 30.90 8.02
CA LYS A 743 -9.45 31.05 8.28
C LYS A 743 -9.16 30.80 9.76
N THR A 744 -8.66 29.62 10.10
CA THR A 744 -8.34 29.22 11.49
C THR A 744 -6.95 28.63 11.65
N GLN A 745 -6.21 28.40 10.54
CA GLN A 745 -4.94 27.65 10.50
C GLN A 745 -5.08 26.15 10.83
N LYS A 746 -6.30 25.65 11.00
CA LYS A 746 -6.54 24.21 11.18
C LYS A 746 -6.80 23.54 9.84
N VAL A 747 -6.38 22.28 9.73
CA VAL A 747 -6.60 21.43 8.56
C VAL A 747 -7.79 20.51 8.84
N SER A 748 -8.69 20.43 7.87
CA SER A 748 -9.78 19.45 7.84
C SER A 748 -9.49 18.38 6.78
N LEU A 749 -9.96 17.16 6.99
CA LEU A 749 -9.98 16.08 6.02
C LEU A 749 -11.42 15.82 5.59
N ILE A 750 -11.60 15.42 4.35
CA ILE A 750 -12.89 14.93 3.85
C ILE A 750 -12.77 13.42 3.64
N ARG A 751 -13.82 12.68 4.03
CA ARG A 751 -14.08 11.30 3.61
C ARG A 751 -15.45 11.28 2.99
N THR A 752 -15.59 10.70 1.81
CA THR A 752 -16.82 10.81 1.04
C THR A 752 -17.24 9.44 0.55
N GLY A 753 -18.54 9.21 0.49
CA GLY A 753 -19.12 8.04 -0.16
C GLY A 753 -18.88 6.72 0.55
N LEU A 754 -18.70 6.74 1.87
CA LEU A 754 -18.50 5.53 2.66
C LEU A 754 -19.85 4.91 3.02
N ASP A 755 -20.00 3.59 2.81
CA ASP A 755 -21.15 2.89 3.37
C ASP A 755 -21.14 2.92 4.91
N ASN A 756 -22.22 2.47 5.53
CA ASN A 756 -22.39 2.59 6.98
C ASN A 756 -21.28 1.91 7.81
N ASP A 757 -20.75 0.78 7.34
CA ASP A 757 -19.72 0.00 8.02
C ASP A 757 -18.33 0.58 7.74
N ALA A 758 -18.06 0.93 6.49
CA ALA A 758 -16.84 1.62 6.07
C ALA A 758 -16.67 2.95 6.80
N PHE A 759 -17.73 3.76 6.92
CA PHE A 759 -17.70 5.02 7.66
C PHE A 759 -17.41 4.80 9.16
N TYR A 760 -17.89 3.70 9.73
CA TYR A 760 -17.62 3.37 11.14
C TYR A 760 -16.16 2.97 11.37
N GLU A 761 -15.60 2.16 10.48
CA GLU A 761 -14.19 1.80 10.55
C GLU A 761 -13.30 3.02 10.30
N GLU A 762 -13.69 3.91 9.38
CA GLU A 762 -12.96 5.16 9.12
C GLU A 762 -13.01 6.12 10.32
N LEU A 763 -14.17 6.28 10.97
CA LEU A 763 -14.30 7.04 12.22
C LEU A 763 -13.33 6.54 13.31
N LYS A 764 -13.17 5.21 13.44
CA LYS A 764 -12.23 4.62 14.41
C LYS A 764 -10.78 4.84 13.98
N ALA A 765 -10.47 4.61 12.71
CA ALA A 765 -9.12 4.75 12.17
C ALA A 765 -8.60 6.18 12.32
N LEU A 766 -9.42 7.16 11.92
CA LEU A 766 -9.11 8.58 12.06
C LEU A 766 -9.02 9.02 13.52
N ARG A 767 -9.89 8.50 14.41
CA ARG A 767 -9.77 8.76 15.86
C ARG A 767 -8.45 8.26 16.42
N LYS A 768 -8.00 7.07 16.01
CA LYS A 768 -6.68 6.54 16.41
C LYS A 768 -5.52 7.40 15.88
N ALA A 769 -5.71 8.05 14.73
CA ALA A 769 -4.77 9.00 14.16
C ALA A 769 -4.88 10.43 14.74
N GLY A 770 -5.75 10.67 15.73
CA GLY A 770 -5.95 11.97 16.37
C GLY A 770 -6.85 12.94 15.58
N TYR A 771 -7.68 12.41 14.69
CA TYR A 771 -8.69 13.14 13.93
C TYR A 771 -10.09 12.83 14.43
N TYR A 772 -10.96 13.83 14.46
CA TYR A 772 -12.31 13.72 14.99
C TYR A 772 -13.30 14.29 13.99
N CYS A 773 -14.38 13.55 13.76
CA CYS A 773 -15.49 13.98 12.92
C CYS A 773 -16.14 15.23 13.53
N LYS A 774 -16.35 16.23 12.70
CA LYS A 774 -16.91 17.53 13.05
C LYS A 774 -18.26 17.77 12.39
N ASP A 775 -18.50 17.09 11.29
CA ASP A 775 -19.61 17.29 10.39
C ASP A 775 -19.69 16.02 9.48
N PHE A 776 -20.89 15.59 9.09
CA PHE A 776 -21.12 14.31 8.42
C PHE A 776 -22.50 14.15 7.73
N GLU A 777 -22.47 14.19 6.40
CA GLU A 777 -23.70 14.07 5.61
C GLU A 777 -24.12 12.64 5.25
N PRO A 778 -25.36 12.24 5.55
CA PRO A 778 -25.96 11.03 4.99
C PRO A 778 -26.51 11.28 3.58
N PHE A 779 -26.26 10.35 2.66
CA PHE A 779 -26.89 10.40 1.34
C PHE A 779 -27.22 9.01 0.81
N PHE A 780 -28.06 8.94 -0.23
CA PHE A 780 -28.47 7.68 -0.84
C PHE A 780 -27.94 7.54 -2.26
N ARG A 781 -27.38 6.37 -2.56
CA ARG A 781 -27.04 5.96 -3.92
C ARG A 781 -27.59 4.56 -4.15
N ASN A 782 -28.36 4.36 -5.22
CA ASN A 782 -29.02 3.08 -5.51
C ASN A 782 -29.79 2.52 -4.29
N LYS A 783 -30.50 3.40 -3.57
CA LYS A 783 -31.26 3.09 -2.33
C LYS A 783 -30.40 2.59 -1.15
N LYS A 784 -29.08 2.70 -1.22
CA LYS A 784 -28.16 2.39 -0.12
C LYS A 784 -27.67 3.68 0.54
N LEU A 785 -27.65 3.68 1.86
CA LEU A 785 -27.16 4.78 2.69
C LEU A 785 -25.62 4.82 2.66
N HIS A 786 -25.09 6.00 2.36
CA HIS A 786 -23.68 6.35 2.38
C HIS A 786 -23.49 7.60 3.24
N TRP A 787 -22.24 7.89 3.57
CA TRP A 787 -21.84 8.96 4.47
C TRP A 787 -20.65 9.71 3.89
N ASP A 788 -20.74 11.04 3.95
CA ASP A 788 -19.58 11.92 3.94
C ASP A 788 -19.21 12.31 5.38
N GLY A 789 -18.00 12.79 5.58
CA GLY A 789 -17.55 13.26 6.88
C GLY A 789 -16.37 14.19 6.77
N VAL A 790 -16.41 15.26 7.57
CA VAL A 790 -15.33 16.22 7.75
C VAL A 790 -14.64 15.95 9.07
N PHE A 791 -13.31 15.82 9.04
CA PHE A 791 -12.50 15.44 10.20
C PHE A 791 -11.44 16.48 10.50
N GLN A 792 -11.24 16.79 11.77
CA GLN A 792 -10.24 17.74 12.23
C GLN A 792 -9.22 17.08 13.16
N LYS A 793 -7.93 17.42 13.00
CA LYS A 793 -6.88 17.02 13.92
C LYS A 793 -7.00 17.77 15.26
N GLY A 794 -6.89 17.09 16.39
CA GLY A 794 -6.96 17.71 17.71
C GLY A 794 -7.42 16.73 18.78
N ILE A 795 -7.91 17.21 19.94
CA ILE A 795 -8.53 16.35 20.98
C ILE A 795 -9.92 16.87 21.38
N PRO A 796 -10.90 16.99 20.48
CA PRO A 796 -12.28 17.10 20.91
C PRO A 796 -12.80 15.69 21.28
N GLU A 797 -13.25 15.48 22.51
CA GLU A 797 -14.00 14.27 22.86
C GLU A 797 -15.36 14.28 22.11
N VAL A 798 -15.36 13.85 20.85
CA VAL A 798 -16.55 13.74 20.00
C VAL A 798 -17.09 12.32 20.01
N LEU A 799 -18.36 12.17 20.38
CA LEU A 799 -19.13 10.94 20.32
C LEU A 799 -20.13 11.04 19.17
N THR A 800 -20.28 9.95 18.44
CA THR A 800 -21.20 9.84 17.30
C THR A 800 -22.33 8.90 17.67
N TRP A 801 -23.58 9.30 17.44
CA TRP A 801 -24.76 8.45 17.60
C TRP A 801 -25.54 8.45 16.30
N ARG A 802 -25.90 7.29 15.76
CA ARG A 802 -26.47 7.20 14.41
C ARG A 802 -27.67 6.28 14.31
N ASN A 803 -28.44 6.44 13.23
CA ASN A 803 -29.52 5.54 12.82
C ASN A 803 -30.59 5.34 13.90
N ALA A 804 -30.89 6.37 14.70
CA ALA A 804 -31.86 6.29 15.79
C ALA A 804 -33.24 6.76 15.35
N ASN A 805 -34.31 6.14 15.88
CA ASN A 805 -35.63 6.75 15.78
C ASN A 805 -35.72 8.01 16.66
N LYS A 806 -36.71 8.85 16.42
CA LYS A 806 -36.90 10.14 17.12
C LYS A 806 -36.86 10.01 18.66
N ALA A 807 -37.61 9.05 19.22
CA ALA A 807 -37.70 8.90 20.68
C ALA A 807 -36.36 8.48 21.28
N SER A 808 -35.68 7.52 20.66
CA SER A 808 -34.34 7.07 21.05
C SER A 808 -33.32 8.21 20.95
N PHE A 809 -33.37 9.00 19.88
CA PHE A 809 -32.47 10.13 19.67
C PHE A 809 -32.66 11.25 20.70
N VAL A 810 -33.91 11.64 20.98
CA VAL A 810 -34.22 12.65 22.03
C VAL A 810 -33.80 12.15 23.41
N GLY A 811 -34.04 10.87 23.71
CA GLY A 811 -33.55 10.21 24.92
C GLY A 811 -32.02 10.29 25.01
N LYS A 812 -31.32 10.01 23.90
CA LYS A 812 -29.86 10.09 23.82
C LYS A 812 -29.33 11.51 24.03
N CYS A 813 -29.98 12.52 23.43
CA CYS A 813 -29.66 13.91 23.66
C CYS A 813 -29.77 14.29 25.14
N THR A 814 -30.82 13.82 25.80
CA THR A 814 -31.01 14.06 27.24
C THR A 814 -29.92 13.38 28.08
N GLU A 815 -29.59 12.13 27.77
CA GLU A 815 -28.50 11.39 28.41
C GLU A 815 -27.16 12.13 28.26
N MET A 816 -26.82 12.53 27.03
CA MET A 816 -25.55 13.20 26.70
C MET A 816 -25.45 14.59 27.36
N LYS A 817 -26.55 15.34 27.35
CA LYS A 817 -26.65 16.61 28.08
C LYS A 817 -26.34 16.44 29.57
N ASN A 818 -26.93 15.42 30.21
CA ASN A 818 -26.69 15.12 31.63
C ASN A 818 -25.25 14.71 31.91
N LYS A 819 -24.54 14.16 30.91
CA LYS A 819 -23.11 13.82 30.96
C LYS A 819 -22.18 14.99 30.59
N GLY A 820 -22.72 16.20 30.34
CA GLY A 820 -21.92 17.38 29.99
C GLY A 820 -21.50 17.45 28.51
N TYR A 821 -22.18 16.72 27.63
CA TYR A 821 -21.97 16.79 26.19
C TYR A 821 -22.99 17.73 25.53
N LEU A 822 -22.56 18.40 24.48
CA LEU A 822 -23.35 19.25 23.59
C LEU A 822 -23.51 18.52 22.24
N LEU A 823 -24.75 18.27 21.82
CA LEU A 823 -25.05 18.01 20.41
C LEU A 823 -24.69 19.27 19.63
N PHE A 824 -23.85 19.16 18.61
CA PHE A 824 -23.42 20.33 17.83
C PHE A 824 -23.62 20.18 16.33
N ASP A 825 -24.16 19.04 15.92
CA ASP A 825 -24.27 18.56 14.55
C ASP A 825 -25.36 17.48 14.55
N LEU A 826 -26.40 17.62 13.74
CA LEU A 826 -27.60 16.80 13.72
C LEU A 826 -27.92 16.41 12.28
N GLU A 827 -28.16 15.13 12.03
CA GLU A 827 -28.55 14.66 10.71
C GLU A 827 -29.92 14.01 10.74
N ILE A 828 -30.77 14.29 9.75
CA ILE A 828 -32.09 13.65 9.62
C ILE A 828 -32.35 13.17 8.20
N TYR A 829 -32.55 11.86 8.06
CA TYR A 829 -32.73 11.21 6.76
C TYR A 829 -33.78 10.11 6.82
N GLU A 830 -34.34 9.77 5.67
CA GLU A 830 -35.32 8.68 5.55
C GLU A 830 -34.69 7.40 5.01
N GLN A 831 -34.87 6.29 5.71
CA GLN A 831 -34.44 4.97 5.25
C GLN A 831 -35.59 3.98 5.38
N ASN A 832 -35.97 3.33 4.28
CA ASN A 832 -37.04 2.32 4.24
C ASN A 832 -38.37 2.83 4.86
N GLY A 833 -38.75 4.07 4.56
CA GLY A 833 -39.97 4.71 5.08
C GLY A 833 -39.92 5.08 6.56
N LYS A 834 -38.72 5.13 7.17
CA LYS A 834 -38.51 5.54 8.55
C LYS A 834 -37.58 6.75 8.60
N THR A 835 -38.00 7.79 9.30
CA THR A 835 -37.12 8.92 9.64
C THR A 835 -36.13 8.48 10.72
N LEU A 836 -34.85 8.62 10.40
CA LEU A 836 -33.72 8.31 11.28
C LEU A 836 -32.97 9.60 11.63
N TYR A 837 -32.36 9.58 12.80
CA TYR A 837 -31.66 10.70 13.40
C TYR A 837 -30.25 10.26 13.77
N SER A 838 -29.27 11.07 13.40
CA SER A 838 -27.87 10.92 13.81
C SER A 838 -27.36 12.24 14.37
N GLY A 839 -26.26 12.21 15.13
CA GLY A 839 -25.65 13.45 15.60
C GLY A 839 -24.30 13.27 16.26
N LEU A 840 -23.54 14.37 16.27
CA LEU A 840 -22.23 14.47 16.93
C LEU A 840 -22.33 15.25 18.24
N PHE A 841 -21.70 14.68 19.27
CA PHE A 841 -21.72 15.20 20.63
C PHE A 841 -20.31 15.52 21.07
N ARG A 842 -20.02 16.77 21.45
CA ARG A 842 -18.73 17.16 22.01
C ARG A 842 -18.83 17.46 23.50
N LYS A 843 -17.81 17.14 24.27
CA LYS A 843 -17.74 17.52 25.68
C LYS A 843 -17.68 19.04 25.81
N LYS A 844 -18.78 19.64 26.27
CA LYS A 844 -18.91 21.07 26.49
C LYS A 844 -20.08 21.29 27.43
N SER A 845 -19.78 21.63 28.67
CA SER A 845 -20.77 22.00 29.67
C SER A 845 -21.52 23.26 29.21
N GLY A 846 -22.84 23.19 29.19
CA GLY A 846 -23.67 24.29 28.73
C GLY A 846 -25.11 23.85 28.52
N SER A 847 -26.03 24.80 28.58
CA SER A 847 -27.41 24.51 28.28
C SER A 847 -27.63 24.55 26.77
N TYR A 848 -28.18 23.46 26.24
CA TYR A 848 -28.67 23.39 24.86
C TYR A 848 -30.07 22.78 24.79
N SER A 849 -30.73 22.96 23.65
CA SER A 849 -32.03 22.36 23.36
C SER A 849 -32.13 21.94 21.90
N VAL A 850 -32.78 20.80 21.68
CA VAL A 850 -33.11 20.28 20.35
C VAL A 850 -34.60 20.57 20.07
N ARG A 851 -34.91 21.00 18.86
CA ARG A 851 -36.26 21.37 18.41
C ARG A 851 -36.50 20.73 17.06
N LEU A 852 -37.37 19.73 17.01
CA LEU A 852 -37.62 18.91 15.82
C LEU A 852 -39.03 19.15 15.27
N ASP A 853 -39.21 18.95 13.98
CA ASP A 853 -40.48 18.99 13.25
C ASP A 853 -41.28 20.27 13.50
N ARG A 854 -40.74 21.41 13.09
CA ARG A 854 -41.43 22.71 13.17
C ARG A 854 -41.73 23.26 11.79
N THR A 855 -42.92 23.78 11.59
CA THR A 855 -43.19 24.67 10.45
C THR A 855 -42.38 25.96 10.61
N LEU A 856 -42.17 26.72 9.52
CA LEU A 856 -41.41 27.97 9.57
C LEU A 856 -41.98 28.97 10.61
N ALA A 857 -43.31 29.06 10.74
CA ALA A 857 -43.95 29.96 11.70
C ALA A 857 -43.67 29.54 13.15
N GLU A 858 -43.85 28.25 13.47
CA GLU A 858 -43.53 27.70 14.78
C GLU A 858 -42.03 27.83 15.08
N PHE A 859 -41.18 27.56 14.10
CA PHE A 859 -39.74 27.64 14.22
C PHE A 859 -39.27 29.06 14.55
N ASN A 860 -39.81 30.08 13.88
CA ASN A 860 -39.49 31.49 14.18
C ASN A 860 -39.91 31.89 15.60
N SER A 861 -41.04 31.40 16.08
CA SER A 861 -41.47 31.58 17.47
C SER A 861 -40.49 30.92 18.46
N VAL A 862 -40.15 29.65 18.21
CA VAL A 862 -39.17 28.90 19.01
C VAL A 862 -37.81 29.57 19.03
N ARG A 863 -37.31 30.04 17.87
CA ARG A 863 -36.03 30.74 17.75
C ARG A 863 -36.02 32.01 18.61
N THR A 864 -37.11 32.78 18.59
CA THR A 864 -37.24 34.00 19.41
C THR A 864 -37.18 33.66 20.91
N GLN A 865 -37.85 32.58 21.33
CA GLN A 865 -37.84 32.11 22.71
C GLN A 865 -36.47 31.60 23.16
N GLU A 866 -35.76 30.83 22.33
CA GLU A 866 -34.42 30.34 22.66
C GLU A 866 -33.38 31.48 22.68
N GLN A 867 -33.50 32.45 21.77
CA GLN A 867 -32.67 33.67 21.79
C GLN A 867 -32.91 34.52 23.05
N ALA A 868 -34.15 34.58 23.55
CA ALA A 868 -34.45 35.24 24.83
C ALA A 868 -33.80 34.53 26.03
N LYS A 869 -33.51 33.23 25.91
CA LYS A 869 -32.77 32.43 26.90
C LYS A 869 -31.24 32.50 26.71
N GLY A 870 -30.74 33.37 25.82
CA GLY A 870 -29.31 33.50 25.52
C GLY A 870 -28.74 32.36 24.68
N ARG A 871 -29.58 31.63 23.92
CA ARG A 871 -29.15 30.55 23.04
C ARG A 871 -29.24 30.96 21.57
N ALA A 872 -28.20 30.64 20.82
CA ALA A 872 -28.10 30.81 19.38
C ALA A 872 -28.39 29.48 18.68
N LEU A 873 -28.88 29.56 17.44
CA LEU A 873 -29.00 28.40 16.56
C LEU A 873 -27.58 27.97 16.13
N ILE A 874 -27.17 26.73 16.35
CA ILE A 874 -25.79 26.32 16.02
C ILE A 874 -25.71 25.34 14.86
N ASP A 875 -26.84 24.77 14.48
CA ASP A 875 -27.01 23.70 13.49
C ASP A 875 -28.52 23.60 13.18
N LEU A 876 -28.85 23.29 11.93
CA LEU A 876 -30.21 23.29 11.39
C LEU A 876 -30.34 22.22 10.32
N GLU A 877 -31.35 21.35 10.39
CA GLU A 877 -31.70 20.40 9.33
C GLU A 877 -33.06 20.73 8.72
N ILE A 878 -33.16 20.68 7.38
CA ILE A 878 -34.43 20.84 6.66
C ILE A 878 -34.96 19.52 6.10
N THR A 879 -35.98 18.96 6.76
CA THR A 879 -36.72 17.79 6.24
C THR A 879 -37.99 18.21 5.50
N LEU A 880 -38.55 17.30 4.71
CA LEU A 880 -39.80 17.53 3.96
C LEU A 880 -40.92 16.63 4.48
N ASP A 881 -42.05 17.24 4.80
CA ASP A 881 -43.33 16.57 5.04
C ASP A 881 -44.22 16.82 3.82
N GLY A 882 -44.21 15.86 2.89
CA GLY A 882 -44.66 16.09 1.53
C GLY A 882 -43.84 17.19 0.86
N ASN A 883 -44.46 18.31 0.50
CA ASN A 883 -43.79 19.49 -0.07
C ASN A 883 -43.58 20.63 0.94
N THR A 884 -43.77 20.36 2.23
CA THR A 884 -43.67 21.38 3.29
C THR A 884 -42.36 21.23 4.06
N PRO A 885 -41.47 22.23 4.03
CA PRO A 885 -40.26 22.22 4.84
C PRO A 885 -40.56 22.18 6.33
N LYS A 886 -39.86 21.29 7.04
CA LYS A 886 -39.81 21.20 8.50
C LYS A 886 -38.41 21.56 8.96
N TYR A 887 -38.36 22.39 9.99
CA TYR A 887 -37.13 22.92 10.55
C TYR A 887 -36.80 22.15 11.82
N ASN A 888 -35.62 21.57 11.85
CA ASN A 888 -35.07 20.83 12.97
C ASN A 888 -33.77 21.51 13.38
N ALA A 889 -33.53 21.71 14.67
CA ALA A 889 -32.48 22.61 15.08
C ALA A 889 -31.89 22.28 16.44
N VAL A 890 -30.62 22.64 16.55
CA VAL A 890 -29.89 22.64 17.81
C VAL A 890 -29.61 24.09 18.23
N PHE A 891 -30.00 24.41 19.46
CA PHE A 891 -29.75 25.71 20.08
C PHE A 891 -28.80 25.56 21.26
N ALA A 892 -27.75 26.36 21.34
CA ALA A 892 -26.81 26.37 22.46
C ALA A 892 -26.46 27.80 22.89
N ASN A 893 -25.90 27.97 24.09
CA ASN A 893 -25.46 29.27 24.58
C ASN A 893 -24.57 29.98 23.55
N GLY A 894 -24.95 31.20 23.15
CA GLY A 894 -24.26 31.94 22.09
C GLY A 894 -24.91 33.28 21.78
N ALA A 895 -24.20 34.11 21.01
CA ALA A 895 -24.70 35.41 20.56
C ALA A 895 -25.84 35.24 19.54
N LYS A 896 -26.79 36.19 19.51
CA LYS A 896 -27.88 36.18 18.53
C LYS A 896 -27.34 36.12 17.10
N ASN A 897 -27.87 35.18 16.33
CA ASN A 897 -27.56 35.00 14.92
C ASN A 897 -28.81 35.18 14.04
N LYS A 898 -28.58 35.23 12.73
CA LYS A 898 -29.62 35.37 11.72
C LYS A 898 -29.79 34.05 10.97
N LEU A 899 -31.01 33.76 10.55
CA LEU A 899 -31.31 32.67 9.62
C LEU A 899 -32.14 33.22 8.47
N PHE A 900 -31.74 32.86 7.26
CA PHE A 900 -32.51 33.06 6.03
C PHE A 900 -32.70 31.69 5.38
N SER A 901 -33.91 31.39 4.92
CA SER A 901 -34.27 30.11 4.31
C SER A 901 -35.11 30.31 3.05
N ASN A 902 -35.33 29.22 2.30
CA ASN A 902 -36.05 29.22 1.04
C ASN A 902 -35.46 30.19 0.00
N MET A 903 -34.14 30.37 0.01
CA MET A 903 -33.41 31.16 -0.99
C MET A 903 -33.11 30.29 -2.21
N ASN A 904 -33.25 30.82 -3.42
CA ASN A 904 -32.70 30.14 -4.62
C ASN A 904 -31.16 30.36 -4.69
N LYS A 905 -30.49 29.71 -5.66
CA LYS A 905 -29.02 29.83 -5.86
C LYS A 905 -28.54 31.27 -6.04
N GLY A 906 -29.29 32.10 -6.78
CA GLY A 906 -28.98 33.51 -6.99
C GLY A 906 -29.14 34.34 -5.72
N ASP A 907 -30.26 34.18 -5.01
CA ASP A 907 -30.56 34.88 -3.77
C ASP A 907 -29.54 34.56 -2.68
N TYR A 908 -29.22 33.27 -2.50
CA TYR A 908 -28.17 32.84 -1.58
C TYR A 908 -26.81 33.43 -1.99
N GLY A 909 -26.53 33.44 -3.29
CA GLY A 909 -25.32 34.02 -3.84
C GLY A 909 -25.14 35.52 -3.55
N ILE A 910 -26.21 36.30 -3.63
CA ILE A 910 -26.21 37.72 -3.25
C ILE A 910 -26.14 37.86 -1.73
N LYS A 911 -26.88 37.02 -1.00
CA LYS A 911 -26.95 37.08 0.47
C LYS A 911 -25.60 36.83 1.12
N ARG A 912 -24.83 35.84 0.66
CA ARG A 912 -23.50 35.52 1.22
C ARG A 912 -22.57 36.73 1.13
N ILE A 913 -22.58 37.44 0.00
CA ILE A 913 -21.73 38.61 -0.26
C ILE A 913 -22.15 39.78 0.65
N ASN A 914 -23.44 40.10 0.68
CA ASN A 914 -23.96 41.22 1.48
C ASN A 914 -23.76 40.99 2.99
N MET A 915 -24.07 39.79 3.47
CA MET A 915 -23.88 39.44 4.88
C MET A 915 -22.40 39.46 5.29
N ALA A 916 -21.50 38.99 4.41
CA ALA A 916 -20.06 39.05 4.65
C ALA A 916 -19.56 40.49 4.79
N ARG A 917 -20.06 41.41 3.93
CA ARG A 917 -19.79 42.85 4.01
C ARG A 917 -20.29 43.47 5.32
N ASP A 918 -21.42 43.00 5.83
CA ASP A 918 -22.01 43.47 7.08
C ASP A 918 -21.38 42.83 8.34
N GLY A 919 -20.27 42.10 8.18
CA GLY A 919 -19.53 41.47 9.29
C GLY A 919 -20.10 40.15 9.79
N TYR A 920 -20.99 39.51 9.03
CA TYR A 920 -21.52 38.18 9.35
C TYR A 920 -20.77 37.08 8.60
N ARG A 921 -20.72 35.89 9.20
CA ARG A 921 -20.12 34.69 8.63
C ARG A 921 -21.14 33.56 8.70
N ILE A 922 -21.18 32.74 7.66
CA ILE A 922 -22.01 31.53 7.67
C ILE A 922 -21.37 30.55 8.65
N ILE A 923 -22.19 29.96 9.50
CA ILE A 923 -21.76 28.93 10.46
C ILE A 923 -22.25 27.54 10.07
N ASP A 924 -23.28 27.48 9.23
CA ASP A 924 -24.08 26.30 8.88
C ASP A 924 -24.94 26.64 7.63
N VAL A 925 -25.04 25.74 6.65
CA VAL A 925 -25.85 25.89 5.44
C VAL A 925 -26.53 24.58 5.09
N GLU A 926 -27.81 24.67 4.74
CA GLU A 926 -28.66 23.56 4.37
C GLU A 926 -29.13 23.64 2.94
N HIS A 927 -29.35 22.49 2.34
CA HIS A 927 -29.98 22.37 1.05
C HIS A 927 -31.19 21.46 1.01
N TYR A 928 -32.18 21.86 0.22
CA TYR A 928 -33.33 20.99 -0.01
C TYR A 928 -33.99 21.32 -1.34
N TYR A 929 -34.57 20.30 -1.96
CA TYR A 929 -35.30 20.43 -3.22
C TYR A 929 -36.80 20.57 -2.98
N LEU A 930 -37.44 21.54 -3.64
CA LEU A 930 -38.89 21.68 -3.63
C LEU A 930 -39.44 21.52 -5.06
N PRO A 931 -40.37 20.59 -5.36
CA PRO A 931 -40.78 20.26 -6.73
C PRO A 931 -41.16 21.46 -7.62
N ASN A 932 -41.86 22.46 -7.08
CA ASN A 932 -42.32 23.63 -7.85
C ASN A 932 -41.41 24.86 -7.72
N LYS A 933 -40.29 24.70 -7.03
CA LYS A 933 -39.41 25.80 -6.64
C LYS A 933 -37.97 25.50 -7.08
N GLY A 934 -37.61 24.24 -7.25
CA GLY A 934 -36.24 23.80 -7.46
C GLY A 934 -35.43 23.87 -6.17
N PHE A 935 -34.11 23.86 -6.33
CA PHE A 935 -33.14 23.88 -5.24
C PHE A 935 -33.28 25.10 -4.32
N ARG A 936 -33.20 24.89 -3.01
CA ARG A 936 -33.32 25.92 -1.98
C ARG A 936 -32.21 25.82 -0.94
N TYR A 937 -31.83 26.99 -0.42
CA TYR A 937 -30.87 27.15 0.64
C TYR A 937 -31.55 27.65 1.92
N ALA A 938 -31.10 27.14 3.07
CA ALA A 938 -31.19 27.81 4.35
C ALA A 938 -29.79 27.97 4.94
N ALA A 939 -29.51 29.05 5.67
CA ALA A 939 -28.20 29.22 6.27
C ALA A 939 -28.27 30.04 7.54
N ILE A 940 -27.30 29.82 8.41
CA ILE A 940 -27.15 30.53 9.69
C ILE A 940 -25.97 31.48 9.60
N TRP A 941 -26.19 32.74 9.99
CA TRP A 941 -25.19 33.80 9.99
C TRP A 941 -24.93 34.35 11.39
N SER A 942 -23.69 34.26 11.84
CA SER A 942 -23.23 34.83 13.11
C SER A 942 -22.30 36.03 12.88
N LYS A 943 -22.29 36.99 13.81
CA LYS A 943 -21.26 38.04 13.80
C LYS A 943 -19.96 37.45 14.31
N GLU A 944 -18.97 37.34 13.44
CA GLU A 944 -17.66 36.78 13.77
C GLU A 944 -16.53 37.55 13.10
N SER A 945 -15.40 37.64 13.80
CA SER A 945 -14.14 38.15 13.23
C SER A 945 -13.47 37.09 12.36
N GLY A 946 -12.78 37.51 11.31
CA GLY A 946 -12.00 36.63 10.43
C GLY A 946 -12.55 36.53 9.00
N LYS A 947 -11.80 35.88 8.12
CA LYS A 947 -12.20 35.64 6.73
C LYS A 947 -12.88 34.28 6.62
N SER A 948 -13.95 34.22 5.85
CA SER A 948 -14.59 32.96 5.43
C SER A 948 -14.77 32.95 3.92
N TYR A 949 -14.81 31.76 3.35
CA TYR A 949 -15.26 31.51 2.00
C TYR A 949 -16.45 30.54 2.06
N SER A 950 -17.39 30.71 1.15
CA SER A 950 -18.42 29.72 0.89
C SER A 950 -18.71 29.72 -0.61
N ASN A 951 -19.01 28.55 -1.15
CA ASN A 951 -19.45 28.41 -2.53
C ASN A 951 -21.00 28.37 -2.59
N THR A 952 -21.51 28.29 -3.81
CA THR A 952 -22.83 27.70 -4.06
C THR A 952 -22.59 26.25 -4.46
N VAL A 953 -23.65 25.49 -4.72
CA VAL A 953 -23.52 24.13 -5.26
C VAL A 953 -22.56 24.05 -6.46
N GLU A 954 -21.58 23.17 -6.32
CA GLU A 954 -20.50 22.88 -7.27
C GLU A 954 -20.30 21.36 -7.42
N PRO A 955 -19.83 20.86 -8.58
CA PRO A 955 -19.44 19.45 -8.73
C PRO A 955 -18.39 19.03 -7.70
N PHE A 956 -18.39 17.74 -7.33
CA PHE A 956 -17.46 17.16 -6.34
C PHE A 956 -16.02 17.64 -6.53
N CYS A 957 -15.52 17.50 -7.74
CA CYS A 957 -14.14 17.86 -8.06
C CYS A 957 -13.85 19.35 -7.91
N THR A 958 -14.79 20.22 -8.25
CA THR A 958 -14.62 21.65 -8.02
C THR A 958 -14.55 21.96 -6.53
N ALA A 959 -15.42 21.33 -5.73
CA ALA A 959 -15.45 21.49 -4.28
C ALA A 959 -14.17 20.95 -3.61
N LEU A 960 -13.67 19.78 -4.03
CA LEU A 960 -12.43 19.19 -3.53
C LEU A 960 -11.21 20.06 -3.86
N ASN A 961 -11.11 20.57 -5.09
CA ASN A 961 -10.02 21.46 -5.50
C ASN A 961 -10.02 22.77 -4.71
N ASN A 962 -11.21 23.32 -4.49
CA ASN A 962 -11.39 24.49 -3.64
C ASN A 962 -10.95 24.17 -2.20
N HIS A 963 -11.32 23.00 -1.67
CA HIS A 963 -10.91 22.57 -0.34
C HIS A 963 -9.39 22.45 -0.19
N GLU A 964 -8.70 21.83 -1.14
CA GLU A 964 -7.24 21.70 -1.11
C GLU A 964 -6.57 23.08 -1.14
N ARG A 965 -6.96 23.93 -2.10
CA ARG A 965 -6.45 25.31 -2.22
C ARG A 965 -6.68 26.13 -0.96
N TYR A 966 -7.87 26.07 -0.37
CA TYR A 966 -8.18 26.83 0.83
C TYR A 966 -7.46 26.28 2.07
N SER A 967 -7.27 24.97 2.16
CA SER A 967 -6.48 24.33 3.22
C SER A 967 -5.03 24.82 3.22
N GLU A 968 -4.42 24.97 2.05
CA GLU A 968 -3.07 25.54 1.91
C GLU A 968 -3.00 27.01 2.37
N LEU A 969 -4.07 27.77 2.16
CA LEU A 969 -4.20 29.15 2.64
C LEU A 969 -4.55 29.24 4.15
N GLY A 970 -4.59 28.11 4.85
CA GLY A 970 -4.88 28.00 6.28
C GLY A 970 -6.37 28.18 6.61
N TYR A 971 -7.26 27.80 5.69
CA TYR A 971 -8.69 27.76 5.93
C TYR A 971 -9.14 26.33 6.26
N GLU A 972 -9.92 26.23 7.33
CA GLU A 972 -10.56 25.01 7.81
C GLU A 972 -11.94 24.87 7.16
N LEU A 973 -12.27 23.67 6.68
CA LEU A 973 -13.65 23.31 6.29
C LEU A 973 -14.49 23.16 7.55
N ILE A 974 -15.56 23.96 7.64
CA ILE A 974 -16.44 24.05 8.79
C ILE A 974 -17.68 23.19 8.64
N ASP A 975 -18.17 23.09 7.41
CA ASP A 975 -19.47 22.56 7.02
C ASP A 975 -19.34 22.12 5.55
N TRP A 976 -19.84 20.93 5.24
CA TRP A 976 -19.76 20.21 3.98
C TRP A 976 -21.08 19.54 3.69
N GLU A 977 -21.78 20.09 2.71
CA GLU A 977 -23.10 19.65 2.34
C GLU A 977 -23.11 18.93 1.00
N ARG A 978 -23.83 17.81 0.92
CA ARG A 978 -24.05 17.08 -0.34
C ARG A 978 -25.52 17.08 -0.74
N SER A 979 -25.78 17.52 -1.95
CA SER A 979 -27.08 17.36 -2.61
C SER A 979 -27.04 16.22 -3.62
N TYR A 980 -27.88 15.20 -3.40
CA TYR A 980 -28.14 14.15 -4.36
C TYR A 980 -29.41 14.46 -5.15
N ILE A 981 -29.29 14.59 -6.48
CA ILE A 981 -30.43 14.69 -7.38
C ILE A 981 -30.58 13.33 -8.05
N ASP A 982 -31.52 12.50 -7.59
CA ASP A 982 -31.93 11.31 -8.34
C ASP A 982 -32.67 11.82 -9.58
N TYR A 983 -31.99 11.85 -10.72
CA TYR A 983 -32.58 12.20 -12.03
C TYR A 983 -33.33 11.01 -12.64
#